data_AF-A0A6J6MJB9-F1
#
_entry.id   AF-A0A6J6MJB9-F1
#
_cell.length_a   1.000
_cell.length_b   1.000
_cell.length_c   1.000
_cell.angle_alpha   90.00
_cell.angle_beta   90.00
_cell.angle_gamma   90.00
#
_symmetry.space_group_name_H-M   'P 1'
#
loop_
_entity.id
_entity.type
_entity.pdbx_description
1 polymer ?
#
loop_
_entity_poly.entity_id
_entity_poly.type
_entity_poly.pdbx_seq_one_letter_code
_entity_poly.pdbx_strand_id
1 'polypeptide(L)'
;MRVTSPLSIVRTKSVQGTVIIAGDGEGIIDAAASGVIDGHQLVRYAASMTGPELQDAAKEGATLVITDTNRKRARRWSTVRDNLGYTEQAGEKPLVQDLSDARLEVFPGARDNSFTVVEQQGVKRVVASAYGNPITYTAEDRAAMSLDGNLDTAWRVGAFSPVIGERILVEAKAPITTNHFSLVQPLTGPRNRWITSVKIRFDGKGEIKRVFDDSSRTSGGQRISFPSRKFRSIEIIVDGDSTGKRFSYEGLSGVGISELTIGSGDPVAEPLRVVEVTRVPTDLLERAGVASARQDLVILLTRERNTPVPPRAGNVESALSRSFALPTPRTFTVGGVARINPASPTPVIDSLLGASTVTATESEHLAGDARFRSSSAIDGDPLTAWNTPFVGTNGQWIEFHSQKQLRLSSLDMRVVADGRHSVPTKVTLSVDGKLVPLSLPPIKDQTSENATSLVHLDLPSTMSGRTLRLTIDEVRETKTKDFYGGGESVMPVGIAELGAASLVEPSLASTRENKMFSTPCRDDLLSIDGKPVNISILGSRSDALSRGGLRIIGCDEISLGAGRHTVNAVNGAATALDLDRLDMRSLVSGSSALAATPSVGEQARTAGDRLDGPTVGASANTKVISRGRYWEKVRVTNATPREPLWIVLGQSQSAGWSASIDGESLGASKLVDGYANGWRLTPTSKSFVVTLKWQPQGVVNKALVLSLLAVLACLILAIWNPRRRKLSSEETVDDGEALLVAPWRSAQRPTALRASFSVVSVLLIGSLVAGPLVGITAALFVLVACLWPPLRALVALAPSACLAAAGIYIAWRQMRVGVPPTFEWPLGFTRVHLLGWSAVVFLVADSILSYGADKPDS
;
A
#
# COMPACT_ATOMS: atom_id res chain seq x y z
N MET A 1 4.30 -20.04 12.96
CA MET A 1 5.44 -19.82 13.88
C MET A 1 4.91 -19.72 15.30
N ARG A 2 5.52 -20.42 16.26
CA ARG A 2 5.34 -20.14 17.69
C ARG A 2 6.47 -19.21 18.13
N VAL A 3 6.16 -18.15 18.87
CA VAL A 3 7.20 -17.30 19.49
C VAL A 3 7.84 -18.09 20.63
N THR A 4 9.15 -18.35 20.56
CA THR A 4 9.87 -19.25 21.46
C THR A 4 10.17 -18.64 22.84
N SER A 5 10.09 -17.32 22.99
CA SER A 5 10.30 -16.59 24.25
C SER A 5 9.49 -15.29 24.28
N PRO A 6 8.16 -15.36 24.45
CA PRO A 6 7.32 -14.16 24.47
C PRO A 6 7.60 -13.31 25.72
N LEU A 7 7.64 -11.99 25.55
CA LEU A 7 7.71 -11.07 26.68
C LEU A 7 6.39 -11.06 27.45
N SER A 8 6.47 -10.84 28.77
CA SER A 8 5.28 -10.65 29.60
C SER A 8 4.53 -9.37 29.20
N ILE A 9 3.19 -9.41 29.29
CA ILE A 9 2.32 -8.25 28.99
C ILE A 9 2.71 -7.08 29.87
N VAL A 10 2.80 -7.29 31.18
CA VAL A 10 3.40 -6.32 32.11
C VAL A 10 4.84 -6.70 32.35
N ARG A 11 5.75 -5.74 32.16
CA ARG A 11 7.19 -5.94 32.29
C ARG A 11 7.88 -4.65 32.70
N THR A 12 9.08 -4.79 33.24
CA THR A 12 10.03 -3.71 33.49
C THR A 12 10.99 -3.59 32.32
N LYS A 13 11.46 -2.37 32.05
CA LYS A 13 12.57 -2.11 31.13
C LYS A 13 13.55 -1.11 31.74
N SER A 14 14.83 -1.30 31.46
CA SER A 14 15.87 -0.36 31.86
C SER A 14 15.72 0.95 31.10
N VAL A 15 16.17 2.03 31.72
CA VAL A 15 16.36 3.33 31.06
C VAL A 15 17.63 3.32 30.21
N GLN A 16 18.68 2.62 30.67
CA GLN A 16 19.90 2.41 29.88
C GLN A 16 19.61 1.53 28.66
N GLY A 17 20.23 1.86 27.53
CA GLY A 17 20.00 1.15 26.27
C GLY A 17 18.62 1.43 25.66
N THR A 18 17.98 2.55 26.02
CA THR A 18 16.78 3.02 25.32
C THR A 18 17.11 3.27 23.85
N VAL A 19 16.23 2.84 22.95
CA VAL A 19 16.34 3.10 21.52
C VAL A 19 15.32 4.15 21.12
N ILE A 20 15.80 5.26 20.54
CA ILE A 20 14.97 6.36 20.06
C ILE A 20 14.87 6.27 18.55
N ILE A 21 13.66 6.04 18.05
CA ILE A 21 13.40 5.86 16.61
C ILE A 21 12.73 7.11 16.05
N ALA A 22 13.35 7.72 15.05
CA ALA A 22 12.69 8.65 14.13
C ALA A 22 12.06 7.85 12.99
N GLY A 23 10.79 7.49 13.18
CA GLY A 23 10.08 6.52 12.34
C GLY A 23 8.72 6.19 12.94
N ASP A 24 8.10 5.12 12.46
CA ASP A 24 6.80 4.61 12.92
C ASP A 24 6.88 3.11 13.25
N GLY A 25 5.73 2.42 13.30
CA GLY A 25 5.66 1.00 13.64
C GLY A 25 6.46 0.09 12.71
N GLU A 26 6.56 0.43 11.43
CA GLU A 26 7.39 -0.30 10.47
C GLU A 26 8.89 -0.12 10.80
N GLY A 27 9.28 1.04 11.33
CA GLY A 27 10.66 1.31 11.76
C GLY A 27 11.14 0.43 12.92
N ILE A 28 10.21 -0.05 13.77
CA ILE A 28 10.52 -1.06 14.80
C ILE A 28 10.82 -2.41 14.16
N ILE A 29 10.07 -2.78 13.12
CA ILE A 29 10.31 -4.02 12.37
C ILE A 29 11.67 -3.96 11.69
N ASP A 30 12.01 -2.84 11.06
CA ASP A 30 13.30 -2.63 10.41
C ASP A 30 14.46 -2.64 11.42
N ALA A 31 14.29 -2.02 12.58
CA ALA A 31 15.26 -2.04 13.67
C ALA A 31 15.49 -3.48 14.19
N ALA A 32 14.42 -4.26 14.37
CA ALA A 32 14.52 -5.65 14.80
C ALA A 32 15.17 -6.54 13.73
N ALA A 33 14.78 -6.38 12.46
CA ALA A 33 15.33 -7.13 11.33
C ALA A 33 16.80 -6.77 11.05
N SER A 34 17.26 -5.62 11.54
CA SER A 34 18.66 -5.21 11.50
C SER A 34 19.43 -5.61 12.77
N GLY A 35 18.76 -6.15 13.79
CA GLY A 35 19.38 -6.53 15.06
C GLY A 35 19.74 -5.36 15.98
N VAL A 36 19.14 -4.18 15.76
CA VAL A 36 19.28 -3.00 16.64
C VAL A 36 18.48 -3.21 17.93
N ILE A 37 17.36 -3.93 17.84
CA ILE A 37 16.53 -4.30 18.98
C ILE A 37 16.22 -5.79 18.96
N ASP A 38 16.12 -6.40 20.14
CA ASP A 38 15.71 -7.79 20.36
C ASP A 38 14.42 -7.90 21.21
N GLY A 39 13.86 -6.74 21.58
CA GLY A 39 12.63 -6.61 22.36
C GLY A 39 12.86 -6.29 23.84
N HIS A 40 14.10 -6.42 24.34
CA HIS A 40 14.42 -6.11 25.73
C HIS A 40 14.67 -4.61 25.98
N GLN A 41 15.14 -3.88 24.97
CA GLN A 41 15.36 -2.44 25.01
C GLN A 41 14.02 -1.70 25.12
N LEU A 42 13.98 -0.57 25.83
CA LEU A 42 12.84 0.34 25.73
C LEU A 42 12.90 1.06 24.38
N VAL A 43 11.81 1.04 23.62
CA VAL A 43 11.72 1.83 22.38
C VAL A 43 10.84 3.05 22.58
N ARG A 44 11.31 4.22 22.15
CA ARG A 44 10.59 5.50 22.13
C ARG A 44 10.61 6.08 20.72
N TYR A 45 9.53 6.75 20.31
CA TYR A 45 9.53 7.52 19.06
C TYR A 45 10.00 8.95 19.29
N ALA A 46 10.91 9.44 18.45
CA ALA A 46 11.38 10.82 18.51
C ALA A 46 10.22 11.82 18.41
N ALA A 47 9.24 11.55 17.53
CA ALA A 47 8.08 12.42 17.29
C ALA A 47 7.13 12.55 18.50
N SER A 48 7.17 11.62 19.46
CA SER A 48 6.35 11.68 20.69
C SER A 48 7.10 12.23 21.91
N MET A 49 8.38 12.59 21.74
CA MET A 49 9.24 13.09 22.82
C MET A 49 9.35 14.62 22.79
N THR A 50 9.39 15.22 23.98
CA THR A 50 9.79 16.63 24.13
C THR A 50 11.30 16.79 23.99
N GLY A 51 11.78 18.02 23.77
CA GLY A 51 13.22 18.31 23.74
C GLY A 51 13.97 17.86 25.02
N PRO A 52 13.47 18.19 26.23
CA PRO A 52 14.06 17.70 27.47
C PRO A 52 14.06 16.17 27.60
N GLU A 53 12.95 15.49 27.25
CA GLU A 53 12.89 14.03 27.29
C GLU A 53 13.95 13.38 26.38
N LEU A 54 14.18 13.97 25.20
CA LEU A 54 15.21 13.51 24.27
C LEU A 54 16.62 13.71 24.83
N GLN A 55 16.90 14.88 25.40
CA GLN A 55 18.20 15.19 25.99
C GLN A 55 18.53 14.30 27.19
N ASP A 56 17.54 14.01 28.04
CA ASP A 56 17.74 13.14 29.20
C ASP A 56 18.01 11.69 28.76
N ALA A 57 17.23 11.17 27.82
CA ALA A 57 17.50 9.84 27.25
C ALA A 57 18.87 9.77 26.57
N ALA A 58 19.30 10.84 25.88
CA ALA A 58 20.62 10.92 25.27
C ALA A 58 21.77 10.93 26.30
N LYS A 59 21.59 11.57 27.46
CA LYS A 59 22.55 11.51 28.60
C LYS A 59 22.59 10.11 29.24
N GLU A 60 21.47 9.39 29.18
CA GLU A 60 21.33 8.02 29.70
C GLU A 60 21.83 6.95 28.71
N GLY A 61 22.50 7.37 27.62
CA GLY A 61 23.14 6.47 26.66
C GLY A 61 22.19 5.88 25.61
N ALA A 62 21.13 6.60 25.24
CA ALA A 62 20.21 6.13 24.21
C ALA A 62 20.86 6.01 22.83
N THR A 63 20.53 4.94 22.10
CA THR A 63 20.87 4.77 20.69
C THR A 63 19.87 5.56 19.84
N LEU A 64 20.38 6.33 18.88
CA LEU A 64 19.58 7.08 17.93
C LEU A 64 19.38 6.26 16.66
N VAL A 65 18.14 6.09 16.23
CA VAL A 65 17.80 5.36 15.01
C VAL A 65 16.95 6.24 14.11
N ILE A 66 17.34 6.37 12.86
CA ILE A 66 16.57 7.06 11.83
C ILE A 66 16.08 6.02 10.84
N THR A 67 14.79 6.02 10.54
CA THR A 67 14.20 5.17 9.51
C THR A 67 13.49 6.03 8.48
N ASP A 68 13.26 5.47 7.30
CA ASP A 68 12.46 6.09 6.25
C ASP A 68 11.00 5.61 6.25
N THR A 69 10.50 5.07 7.37
CA THR A 69 9.20 4.38 7.43
C THR A 69 8.01 5.28 7.75
N ASN A 70 8.20 6.37 8.50
CA ASN A 70 7.12 7.33 8.83
C ASN A 70 6.80 8.24 7.64
N ARG A 71 6.35 7.66 6.52
CA ARG A 71 6.08 8.34 5.26
C ARG A 71 4.84 9.22 5.35
N LYS A 72 4.96 10.45 4.87
CA LYS A 72 3.81 11.31 4.55
C LYS A 72 3.13 10.73 3.31
N ARG A 73 2.01 10.05 3.49
CA ARG A 73 1.26 9.40 2.40
C ARG A 73 -0.21 9.25 2.73
N ALA A 74 -1.02 9.15 1.68
CA ALA A 74 -2.44 8.83 1.77
C ALA A 74 -2.68 7.39 2.28
N ARG A 75 -3.84 7.13 2.91
CA ARG A 75 -4.23 5.80 3.42
C ARG A 75 -5.69 5.47 3.15
N ARG A 76 -5.99 4.24 2.71
CA ARG A 76 -7.37 3.75 2.45
C ARG A 76 -7.64 2.53 3.31
N TRP A 77 -8.81 2.42 3.94
CA TRP A 77 -9.13 1.28 4.82
C TRP A 77 -10.14 0.30 4.21
N SER A 78 -10.30 0.33 2.89
CA SER A 78 -11.15 -0.59 2.11
C SER A 78 -10.53 -1.99 1.94
N THR A 79 -9.20 -2.12 2.08
CA THR A 79 -8.45 -3.35 1.84
C THR A 79 -7.38 -3.61 2.92
N VAL A 80 -6.88 -4.85 2.98
CA VAL A 80 -5.80 -5.27 3.91
C VAL A 80 -4.38 -5.16 3.31
N ARG A 81 -4.28 -4.90 2.01
CA ARG A 81 -3.04 -4.67 1.23
C ARG A 81 -3.30 -3.54 0.24
N ASP A 82 -2.24 -2.96 -0.30
CA ASP A 82 -2.32 -1.86 -1.28
C ASP A 82 -3.16 -0.67 -0.75
N ASN A 83 -3.01 -0.40 0.55
CA ASN A 83 -3.75 0.61 1.29
C ASN A 83 -2.92 1.87 1.59
N LEU A 84 -1.70 1.95 1.04
CA LEU A 84 -0.74 3.03 1.26
C LEU A 84 -0.42 3.73 -0.07
N GLY A 85 -0.58 5.05 -0.10
CA GLY A 85 -0.26 5.87 -1.27
C GLY A 85 1.24 6.08 -1.47
N TYR A 86 1.61 6.80 -2.54
CA TYR A 86 3.00 7.23 -2.73
C TYR A 86 3.46 8.17 -1.62
N THR A 87 4.77 8.29 -1.44
CA THR A 87 5.34 9.24 -0.46
C THR A 87 5.31 10.66 -1.02
N GLU A 88 4.60 11.54 -0.34
CA GLU A 88 4.32 12.90 -0.77
C GLU A 88 5.45 13.87 -0.45
N GLN A 89 5.44 15.03 -1.12
CA GLN A 89 6.30 16.15 -0.75
C GLN A 89 5.88 16.79 0.58
N ALA A 90 6.83 17.46 1.24
CA ALA A 90 6.49 18.33 2.36
C ALA A 90 5.51 19.42 1.91
N GLY A 91 4.41 19.60 2.65
CA GLY A 91 3.36 20.56 2.37
C GLY A 91 2.54 20.28 1.10
N GLU A 92 2.63 19.07 0.53
CA GLU A 92 1.88 18.71 -0.67
C GLU A 92 0.37 18.88 -0.46
N LYS A 93 -0.30 19.41 -1.50
CA LYS A 93 -1.75 19.54 -1.55
C LYS A 93 -2.24 18.86 -2.82
N PRO A 94 -3.21 17.95 -2.74
CA PRO A 94 -3.70 17.25 -3.91
C PRO A 94 -4.45 18.22 -4.84
N LEU A 95 -4.41 17.96 -6.15
CA LEU A 95 -5.15 18.79 -7.13
C LEU A 95 -6.66 18.62 -6.99
N VAL A 96 -7.10 17.47 -6.48
CA VAL A 96 -8.49 17.09 -6.22
C VAL A 96 -8.54 16.38 -4.87
N GLN A 97 -9.53 16.70 -4.05
CA GLN A 97 -9.70 16.01 -2.77
C GLN A 97 -10.15 14.56 -3.01
N ASP A 98 -9.36 13.60 -2.55
CA ASP A 98 -9.77 12.20 -2.48
C ASP A 98 -10.54 11.95 -1.18
N LEU A 99 -11.84 11.69 -1.28
CA LEU A 99 -12.70 11.41 -0.13
C LEU A 99 -12.41 10.04 0.52
N SER A 100 -11.68 9.16 -0.16
CA SER A 100 -11.28 7.86 0.36
C SER A 100 -9.94 7.90 1.12
N ASP A 101 -9.20 9.02 1.04
CA ASP A 101 -7.98 9.22 1.82
C ASP A 101 -8.31 9.49 3.30
N ALA A 102 -8.12 8.46 4.12
CA ALA A 102 -8.42 8.43 5.54
C ALA A 102 -7.13 8.24 6.33
N ARG A 103 -6.30 9.28 6.43
CA ARG A 103 -5.01 9.21 7.13
C ARG A 103 -5.19 9.00 8.64
N LEU A 104 -4.27 8.27 9.26
CA LEU A 104 -4.15 8.18 10.71
C LEU A 104 -3.06 9.12 11.19
N GLU A 105 -3.40 10.04 12.09
CA GLU A 105 -2.44 10.94 12.73
C GLU A 105 -1.72 10.18 13.87
N VAL A 106 -0.66 9.45 13.52
CA VAL A 106 0.11 8.62 14.47
C VAL A 106 0.81 9.48 15.54
N PHE A 107 1.24 10.68 15.15
CA PHE A 107 1.91 11.66 16.04
C PHE A 107 1.20 13.01 15.94
N PRO A 108 0.16 13.24 16.78
CA PRO A 108 -0.59 14.49 16.73
C PRO A 108 0.29 15.73 16.91
N GLY A 109 0.15 16.69 15.99
CA GLY A 109 0.92 17.93 15.99
C GLY A 109 2.38 17.82 15.49
N ALA A 110 2.81 16.64 15.03
CA ALA A 110 4.10 16.50 14.36
C ALA A 110 4.12 17.27 13.03
N ARG A 111 5.25 17.91 12.73
CA ARG A 111 5.47 18.63 11.47
C ARG A 111 6.11 17.71 10.43
N ASP A 112 6.15 18.14 9.18
CA ASP A 112 6.72 17.36 8.06
C ASP A 112 8.19 16.95 8.28
N ASN A 113 8.95 17.62 9.17
CA ASN A 113 10.31 17.22 9.53
C ASN A 113 10.38 15.93 10.37
N SER A 114 9.28 15.50 11.01
CA SER A 114 9.13 14.19 11.67
C SER A 114 8.70 13.07 10.71
N PHE A 115 8.37 13.41 9.46
CA PHE A 115 7.97 12.46 8.42
C PHE A 115 9.07 12.28 7.38
N THR A 116 9.08 11.08 6.79
CA THR A 116 9.74 10.82 5.51
C THR A 116 8.91 11.45 4.41
N VAL A 117 9.54 12.25 3.55
CA VAL A 117 8.89 12.95 2.43
C VAL A 117 9.73 12.79 1.17
N VAL A 118 9.12 12.97 0.00
CA VAL A 118 9.86 13.02 -1.26
C VAL A 118 10.23 14.47 -1.59
N GLU A 119 11.42 14.66 -2.15
CA GLU A 119 11.84 15.89 -2.78
C GLU A 119 12.02 15.66 -4.29
N GLN A 120 11.38 16.50 -5.11
CA GLN A 120 11.52 16.43 -6.56
C GLN A 120 12.61 17.40 -7.05
N GLN A 121 13.65 16.83 -7.66
CA GLN A 121 14.75 17.57 -8.30
C GLN A 121 14.47 17.76 -9.80
N GLY A 122 15.16 18.72 -10.43
CA GLY A 122 14.93 19.12 -11.84
C GLY A 122 13.66 19.94 -12.09
N VAL A 123 12.57 19.63 -11.39
CA VAL A 123 11.26 20.31 -11.48
C VAL A 123 10.92 21.07 -10.19
N LYS A 124 9.92 21.95 -10.25
CA LYS A 124 9.32 22.54 -9.03
C LYS A 124 8.35 21.56 -8.38
N ARG A 125 7.50 20.91 -9.18
CA ARG A 125 6.69 19.73 -8.81
C ARG A 125 6.01 19.12 -10.03
N VAL A 126 5.72 17.83 -9.95
CA VAL A 126 4.89 17.05 -10.87
C VAL A 126 3.83 16.33 -10.04
N VAL A 127 2.56 16.65 -10.28
CA VAL A 127 1.41 16.13 -9.51
C VAL A 127 0.25 15.84 -10.45
N ALA A 128 -0.66 14.96 -10.05
CA ALA A 128 -1.85 14.61 -10.84
C ALA A 128 -3.14 14.74 -10.02
N SER A 129 -4.29 14.74 -10.70
CA SER A 129 -5.61 14.69 -10.06
C SER A 129 -5.84 13.39 -9.30
N ALA A 130 -5.37 12.28 -9.87
CA ALA A 130 -5.40 10.95 -9.28
C ALA A 130 -4.30 10.09 -9.92
N TYR A 131 -4.13 8.89 -9.39
CA TYR A 131 -3.27 7.84 -9.94
C TYR A 131 -3.91 6.48 -9.70
N GLY A 132 -3.56 5.50 -10.52
CA GLY A 132 -3.99 4.13 -10.32
C GLY A 132 -5.47 3.88 -10.52
N ASN A 133 -6.12 3.38 -9.45
CA ASN A 133 -7.53 3.00 -9.43
C ASN A 133 -8.22 3.53 -8.14
N PRO A 134 -9.56 3.58 -8.09
CA PRO A 134 -10.27 4.18 -6.96
C PRO A 134 -10.41 3.26 -5.73
N ILE A 135 -10.01 1.99 -5.81
CA ILE A 135 -10.23 0.98 -4.76
C ILE A 135 -8.97 0.79 -3.91
N THR A 136 -7.81 0.64 -4.56
CA THR A 136 -6.49 0.44 -3.93
C THR A 136 -5.50 1.51 -4.38
N TYR A 137 -4.41 1.68 -3.64
CA TYR A 137 -3.30 2.51 -4.08
C TYR A 137 -2.27 1.70 -4.89
N THR A 138 -1.79 2.32 -5.95
CA THR A 138 -0.73 1.85 -6.85
C THR A 138 0.32 2.96 -6.91
N ALA A 139 1.15 3.05 -5.88
CA ALA A 139 2.12 4.13 -5.73
C ALA A 139 3.15 4.18 -6.88
N GLU A 140 3.36 3.07 -7.59
CA GLU A 140 4.14 3.00 -8.82
C GLU A 140 3.53 3.76 -10.01
N ASP A 141 2.24 4.11 -9.98
CA ASP A 141 1.54 4.82 -11.07
C ASP A 141 1.52 6.35 -10.88
N ARG A 142 2.34 6.88 -9.95
CA ARG A 142 2.33 8.30 -9.56
C ARG A 142 2.84 9.24 -10.66
N ALA A 143 2.49 10.51 -10.54
CA ALA A 143 2.73 11.54 -11.57
C ALA A 143 4.21 11.68 -12.00
N ALA A 144 5.16 11.53 -11.07
CA ALA A 144 6.59 11.67 -11.35
C ALA A 144 7.11 10.67 -12.39
N MET A 145 6.46 9.51 -12.53
CA MET A 145 6.80 8.46 -13.49
C MET A 145 6.52 8.84 -14.95
N SER A 146 6.15 10.08 -15.23
CA SER A 146 5.99 10.60 -16.59
C SER A 146 7.14 11.52 -17.03
N LEU A 147 8.12 11.79 -16.17
CA LEU A 147 9.30 12.62 -16.47
C LEU A 147 10.59 12.04 -15.89
N ASP A 148 10.61 10.77 -15.49
CA ASP A 148 11.78 10.11 -14.91
C ASP A 148 12.77 9.59 -15.97
N GLY A 149 12.40 9.66 -17.26
CA GLY A 149 13.22 9.21 -18.38
C GLY A 149 13.15 7.70 -18.62
N ASN A 150 12.19 6.99 -18.03
CA ASN A 150 12.04 5.55 -18.15
C ASN A 150 10.71 5.18 -18.83
N LEU A 151 10.76 4.47 -19.95
CA LEU A 151 9.56 4.07 -20.69
C LEU A 151 8.78 2.90 -20.04
N ASP A 152 9.40 2.21 -19.08
CA ASP A 152 8.78 1.09 -18.38
C ASP A 152 7.90 1.54 -17.20
N THR A 153 8.13 2.75 -16.70
CA THR A 153 7.31 3.43 -15.70
C THR A 153 6.27 4.31 -16.40
N ALA A 154 5.21 4.68 -15.69
CA ALA A 154 4.22 5.63 -16.19
C ALA A 154 3.41 6.23 -15.05
N TRP A 155 2.99 7.49 -15.23
CA TRP A 155 1.77 7.93 -14.57
C TRP A 155 0.59 7.20 -15.20
N ARG A 156 -0.27 6.56 -14.39
CA ARG A 156 -1.51 5.92 -14.85
C ARG A 156 -2.67 6.34 -13.97
N VAL A 157 -3.87 6.38 -14.54
CA VAL A 157 -5.08 6.81 -13.83
C VAL A 157 -6.34 6.14 -14.36
N GLY A 158 -7.29 5.95 -13.46
CA GLY A 158 -8.66 5.53 -13.72
C GLY A 158 -8.81 4.12 -14.28
N ALA A 159 -8.01 3.17 -13.79
CA ALA A 159 -8.36 1.77 -13.97
C ALA A 159 -9.71 1.49 -13.28
N PHE A 160 -10.59 0.78 -14.00
CA PHE A 160 -11.96 0.49 -13.55
C PHE A 160 -12.87 1.71 -13.34
N SER A 161 -12.47 2.91 -13.79
CA SER A 161 -13.25 4.14 -13.60
C SER A 161 -13.23 5.06 -14.84
N PRO A 162 -14.09 6.09 -14.91
CA PRO A 162 -13.94 7.16 -15.90
C PRO A 162 -12.59 7.87 -15.77
N VAL A 163 -12.07 8.39 -16.89
CA VAL A 163 -10.77 9.12 -16.95
C VAL A 163 -10.89 10.52 -17.55
N ILE A 164 -12.04 10.87 -18.14
CA ILE A 164 -12.24 12.20 -18.73
C ILE A 164 -12.17 13.26 -17.62
N GLY A 165 -11.29 14.25 -17.79
CA GLY A 165 -11.04 15.30 -16.82
C GLY A 165 -9.87 15.02 -15.86
N GLU A 166 -9.37 13.78 -15.82
CA GLU A 166 -8.12 13.47 -15.13
C GLU A 166 -6.96 14.22 -15.78
N ARG A 167 -6.00 14.65 -14.97
CA ARG A 167 -4.94 15.55 -15.44
C ARG A 167 -3.65 15.41 -14.66
N ILE A 168 -2.57 15.70 -15.36
CA ILE A 168 -1.24 15.86 -14.78
C ILE A 168 -0.77 17.31 -14.94
N LEU A 169 -0.15 17.85 -13.90
CA LEU A 169 0.42 19.19 -13.83
C LEU A 169 1.94 19.08 -13.63
N VAL A 170 2.69 19.68 -14.55
CA VAL A 170 4.14 19.82 -14.44
C VAL A 170 4.47 21.29 -14.24
N GLU A 171 5.15 21.61 -13.14
CA GLU A 171 5.69 22.95 -12.85
C GLU A 171 7.21 22.93 -12.92
N ALA A 172 7.78 23.74 -13.83
CA ALA A 172 9.23 23.88 -13.97
C ALA A 172 9.81 24.89 -12.96
N LYS A 173 11.08 24.70 -12.58
CA LYS A 173 11.79 25.64 -11.69
C LYS A 173 11.95 27.01 -12.35
N ALA A 174 12.27 27.03 -13.64
CA ALA A 174 12.36 28.21 -14.49
C ALA A 174 11.40 28.11 -15.69
N PRO A 175 10.97 29.23 -16.29
CA PRO A 175 10.14 29.19 -17.48
C PRO A 175 10.84 28.51 -18.67
N ILE A 176 10.09 27.70 -19.41
CA ILE A 176 10.53 26.99 -20.62
C ILE A 176 9.92 27.68 -21.83
N THR A 177 10.71 27.90 -22.88
CA THR A 177 10.22 28.38 -24.17
C THR A 177 10.31 27.24 -25.18
N THR A 178 9.19 26.84 -25.76
CA THR A 178 9.16 25.80 -26.80
C THR A 178 7.89 25.87 -27.63
N ASN A 179 7.88 25.16 -28.75
CA ASN A 179 6.75 25.01 -29.68
C ASN A 179 6.24 23.56 -29.77
N HIS A 180 6.78 22.64 -28.97
CA HIS A 180 6.35 21.25 -28.95
C HIS A 180 6.69 20.55 -27.63
N PHE A 181 6.09 19.40 -27.43
CA PHE A 181 6.59 18.34 -26.56
C PHE A 181 6.35 16.99 -27.25
N SER A 182 7.00 15.93 -26.77
CA SER A 182 6.69 14.56 -27.18
C SER A 182 6.13 13.76 -26.02
N LEU A 183 5.22 12.83 -26.31
CA LEU A 183 4.53 12.03 -25.31
C LEU A 183 4.50 10.55 -25.72
N VAL A 184 4.82 9.68 -24.76
CA VAL A 184 4.66 8.22 -24.86
C VAL A 184 3.59 7.78 -23.86
N GLN A 185 2.58 7.06 -24.33
CA GLN A 185 1.59 6.38 -23.50
C GLN A 185 2.16 5.04 -22.97
N PRO A 186 1.61 4.47 -21.89
CA PRO A 186 2.07 3.22 -21.30
C PRO A 186 2.41 2.12 -22.31
N LEU A 187 3.66 1.64 -22.27
CA LEU A 187 4.14 0.54 -23.12
C LEU A 187 4.11 -0.83 -22.40
N THR A 188 3.99 -0.81 -21.08
CA THR A 188 4.02 -2.02 -20.22
C THR A 188 2.70 -2.23 -19.46
N GLY A 189 2.49 -3.44 -18.95
CA GLY A 189 1.28 -3.79 -18.17
C GLY A 189 -0.02 -3.84 -18.99
N PRO A 190 -1.19 -3.85 -18.32
CA PRO A 190 -2.49 -3.88 -19.00
C PRO A 190 -2.74 -2.62 -19.85
N ARG A 191 -3.08 -2.80 -21.14
CA ARG A 191 -3.20 -1.72 -22.15
C ARG A 191 -4.44 -1.83 -23.05
N ASN A 192 -5.55 -2.33 -22.51
CA ASN A 192 -6.81 -2.49 -23.27
C ASN A 192 -7.63 -1.18 -23.40
N ARG A 193 -7.11 -0.06 -22.86
CA ARG A 193 -7.68 1.29 -22.96
C ARG A 193 -6.54 2.30 -23.08
N TRP A 194 -6.73 3.37 -23.86
CA TRP A 194 -5.71 4.41 -24.06
C TRP A 194 -6.33 5.79 -24.28
N ILE A 195 -5.52 6.84 -24.15
CA ILE A 195 -5.91 8.23 -24.38
C ILE A 195 -6.01 8.46 -25.90
N THR A 196 -7.13 9.05 -26.35
CA THR A 196 -7.34 9.41 -27.76
C THR A 196 -7.26 10.91 -27.99
N SER A 197 -7.51 11.73 -26.97
CA SER A 197 -7.31 13.17 -27.05
C SER A 197 -7.11 13.82 -25.69
N VAL A 198 -6.40 14.95 -25.70
CA VAL A 198 -6.09 15.76 -24.52
C VAL A 198 -6.40 17.23 -24.76
N LYS A 199 -6.65 17.97 -23.67
CA LYS A 199 -6.59 19.43 -23.60
C LYS A 199 -5.32 19.84 -22.86
N ILE A 200 -4.60 20.79 -23.42
CA ILE A 200 -3.34 21.30 -22.87
C ILE A 200 -3.55 22.74 -22.42
N ARG A 201 -3.21 23.04 -21.18
CA ARG A 201 -3.28 24.38 -20.57
C ARG A 201 -1.89 24.81 -20.11
N PHE A 202 -1.55 26.08 -20.35
CA PHE A 202 -0.24 26.65 -19.99
C PHE A 202 -0.43 27.78 -18.98
N ASP A 203 0.30 27.77 -17.86
CA ASP A 203 0.20 28.79 -16.80
C ASP A 203 -1.24 29.08 -16.34
N GLY A 204 -2.10 28.04 -16.35
CA GLY A 204 -3.52 28.15 -15.99
C GLY A 204 -4.39 28.89 -17.02
N LYS A 205 -3.88 29.20 -18.22
CA LYS A 205 -4.55 30.00 -19.24
C LYS A 205 -4.65 29.27 -20.59
N GLY A 206 -5.80 29.45 -21.24
CA GLY A 206 -6.10 28.89 -22.56
C GLY A 206 -6.16 27.36 -22.58
N GLU A 207 -6.82 26.80 -23.58
CA GLU A 207 -6.84 25.35 -23.79
C GLU A 207 -6.61 25.04 -25.26
N ILE A 208 -5.74 24.08 -25.53
CA ILE A 208 -5.49 23.56 -26.87
C ILE A 208 -5.82 22.08 -26.88
N LYS A 209 -6.77 21.69 -27.74
CA LYS A 209 -7.10 20.28 -27.94
C LYS A 209 -6.11 19.62 -28.91
N ARG A 210 -5.69 18.40 -28.58
CA ARG A 210 -4.82 17.55 -29.42
C ARG A 210 -5.35 16.13 -29.42
N VAL A 211 -5.23 15.47 -30.57
CA VAL A 211 -5.64 14.08 -30.79
C VAL A 211 -4.40 13.22 -30.87
N PHE A 212 -4.47 12.01 -30.33
CA PHE A 212 -3.39 11.05 -30.38
C PHE A 212 -3.59 10.01 -31.48
N ASP A 213 -2.49 9.66 -32.14
CA ASP A 213 -2.42 8.59 -33.12
C ASP A 213 -1.59 7.41 -32.57
N ASP A 214 -1.41 6.37 -33.38
CA ASP A 214 -0.73 5.14 -32.98
C ASP A 214 0.74 5.36 -32.58
N SER A 215 1.40 6.41 -33.07
CA SER A 215 2.80 6.71 -32.70
C SER A 215 2.96 7.00 -31.21
N SER A 216 1.91 7.53 -30.55
CA SER A 216 1.90 7.80 -29.11
C SER A 216 2.02 6.54 -28.25
N ARG A 217 1.81 5.35 -28.83
CA ARG A 217 1.87 4.04 -28.16
C ARG A 217 3.10 3.23 -28.57
N THR A 218 4.12 3.91 -29.11
CA THR A 218 5.42 3.34 -29.46
C THR A 218 6.51 4.03 -28.65
N SER A 219 7.69 3.42 -28.56
CA SER A 219 8.85 4.03 -27.88
C SER A 219 9.31 5.36 -28.49
N GLY A 220 8.99 5.62 -29.77
CA GLY A 220 9.26 6.91 -30.41
C GLY A 220 8.34 8.04 -29.93
N GLY A 221 7.16 7.71 -29.40
CA GLY A 221 6.16 8.67 -28.95
C GLY A 221 5.55 9.51 -30.07
N GLN A 222 4.61 10.37 -29.69
CA GLN A 222 3.97 11.33 -30.59
C GLN A 222 4.44 12.75 -30.27
N ARG A 223 4.89 13.47 -31.29
CA ARG A 223 5.22 14.89 -31.18
C ARG A 223 3.97 15.75 -31.29
N ILE A 224 3.77 16.63 -30.31
CA ILE A 224 2.62 17.51 -30.21
C ILE A 224 3.09 18.96 -30.37
N SER A 225 2.72 19.59 -31.49
CA SER A 225 3.15 20.94 -31.85
C SER A 225 2.11 22.02 -31.50
N PHE A 226 2.58 23.21 -31.17
CA PHE A 226 1.80 24.42 -30.88
C PHE A 226 2.64 25.68 -31.17
N PRO A 227 2.03 26.88 -31.29
CA PRO A 227 2.80 28.11 -31.45
C PRO A 227 3.79 28.29 -30.31
N SER A 228 5.04 28.65 -30.66
CA SER A 228 6.13 28.87 -29.69
C SER A 228 5.67 29.79 -28.57
N ARG A 229 5.90 29.36 -27.33
CA ARG A 229 5.43 30.07 -26.13
C ARG A 229 6.36 29.81 -24.96
N LYS A 230 6.41 30.79 -24.06
CA LYS A 230 7.10 30.71 -22.78
C LYS A 230 6.09 30.41 -21.67
N PHE A 231 6.33 29.37 -20.88
CA PHE A 231 5.46 28.97 -19.77
C PHE A 231 6.26 28.39 -18.62
N ARG A 232 5.68 28.37 -17.42
CA ARG A 232 6.28 27.72 -16.25
C ARG A 232 5.51 26.46 -15.84
N SER A 233 4.22 26.38 -16.14
CA SER A 233 3.43 25.18 -15.93
C SER A 233 2.70 24.71 -17.20
N ILE A 234 2.61 23.40 -17.33
CA ILE A 234 1.80 22.72 -18.34
C ILE A 234 0.88 21.71 -17.63
N GLU A 235 -0.40 21.75 -17.98
CA GLU A 235 -1.41 20.80 -17.52
C GLU A 235 -1.94 20.03 -18.73
N ILE A 236 -1.88 18.70 -18.67
CA ILE A 236 -2.40 17.80 -19.71
C ILE A 236 -3.64 17.12 -19.12
N ILE A 237 -4.80 17.43 -19.71
CA ILE A 237 -6.12 16.97 -19.25
C ILE A 237 -6.65 15.96 -20.25
N VAL A 238 -7.05 14.78 -19.78
CA VAL A 238 -7.66 13.75 -20.61
C VAL A 238 -9.02 14.22 -21.12
N ASP A 239 -9.19 14.34 -22.43
CA ASP A 239 -10.45 14.77 -23.07
C ASP A 239 -11.22 13.60 -23.68
N GLY A 240 -10.52 12.53 -24.07
CA GLY A 240 -11.14 11.31 -24.58
C GLY A 240 -10.25 10.07 -24.44
N ASP A 241 -10.90 8.91 -24.40
CA ASP A 241 -10.27 7.58 -24.40
C ASP A 241 -10.86 6.68 -25.51
N SER A 242 -10.28 5.50 -25.71
CA SER A 242 -10.68 4.55 -26.76
C SER A 242 -12.00 3.80 -26.50
N THR A 243 -12.59 3.95 -25.31
CA THR A 243 -13.78 3.19 -24.87
C THR A 243 -15.06 4.03 -24.79
N GLY A 244 -14.92 5.36 -24.77
CA GLY A 244 -16.02 6.29 -24.62
C GLY A 244 -16.72 6.19 -23.26
N LYS A 245 -17.88 6.85 -23.13
CA LYS A 245 -18.66 6.80 -21.89
C LYS A 245 -19.33 5.45 -21.71
N ARG A 246 -19.07 4.77 -20.60
CA ARG A 246 -19.67 3.47 -20.24
C ARG A 246 -20.45 3.51 -18.94
N PHE A 247 -21.35 2.53 -18.77
CA PHE A 247 -22.04 2.29 -17.50
C PHE A 247 -21.09 1.68 -16.45
N SER A 248 -20.27 0.73 -16.87
CA SER A 248 -19.19 0.13 -16.06
C SER A 248 -17.87 0.19 -16.84
N TYR A 249 -16.78 0.38 -16.10
CA TYR A 249 -15.40 0.31 -16.59
C TYR A 249 -14.66 -0.91 -16.05
N GLU A 250 -15.37 -1.85 -15.41
CA GLU A 250 -14.80 -3.13 -14.94
C GLU A 250 -14.01 -3.83 -16.06
N GLY A 251 -12.85 -4.38 -15.72
CA GLY A 251 -11.93 -4.99 -16.68
C GLY A 251 -11.15 -4.02 -17.58
N LEU A 252 -11.38 -2.70 -17.50
CA LEU A 252 -10.61 -1.71 -18.26
C LEU A 252 -9.40 -1.21 -17.47
N SER A 253 -8.24 -1.25 -18.13
CA SER A 253 -6.99 -0.68 -17.66
C SER A 253 -7.07 0.85 -17.48
N GLY A 254 -6.18 1.37 -16.63
CA GLY A 254 -5.95 2.81 -16.53
C GLY A 254 -5.24 3.34 -17.78
N VAL A 255 -5.39 4.63 -18.04
CA VAL A 255 -4.69 5.34 -19.12
C VAL A 255 -3.62 6.24 -18.54
N GLY A 256 -2.67 6.72 -19.33
CA GLY A 256 -1.61 7.54 -18.76
C GLY A 256 -0.51 7.98 -19.70
N ILE A 257 0.62 8.34 -19.12
CA ILE A 257 1.82 8.86 -19.80
C ILE A 257 3.05 8.17 -19.19
N SER A 258 3.77 7.40 -20.00
CA SER A 258 5.08 6.85 -19.66
C SER A 258 6.16 7.92 -19.66
N GLU A 259 6.18 8.77 -20.69
CA GLU A 259 7.23 9.79 -20.78
C GLU A 259 6.72 11.03 -21.48
N LEU A 260 7.01 12.18 -20.87
CA LEU A 260 6.71 13.52 -21.36
C LEU A 260 8.02 14.28 -21.56
N THR A 261 8.45 14.40 -22.81
CA THR A 261 9.68 15.12 -23.16
C THR A 261 9.36 16.58 -23.45
N ILE A 262 9.75 17.48 -22.54
CA ILE A 262 9.62 18.94 -22.68
C ILE A 262 11.03 19.55 -22.74
N GLY A 263 11.44 20.05 -23.91
CA GLY A 263 12.72 20.74 -24.10
C GLY A 263 12.53 22.21 -24.50
N SER A 264 13.59 23.03 -24.41
CA SER A 264 13.60 24.45 -24.79
C SER A 264 13.61 24.72 -26.30
N GLY A 265 13.50 23.67 -27.13
CA GLY A 265 13.68 23.75 -28.58
C GLY A 265 15.14 23.89 -29.02
N ASP A 266 16.07 24.04 -28.08
CA ASP A 266 17.52 23.92 -28.30
C ASP A 266 17.90 22.43 -28.40
N PRO A 267 18.49 21.95 -29.50
CA PRO A 267 18.91 20.56 -29.66
C PRO A 267 19.92 20.08 -28.61
N VAL A 268 20.62 21.00 -27.94
CA VAL A 268 21.67 20.71 -26.96
C VAL A 268 21.16 20.74 -25.52
N ALA A 269 19.99 21.32 -25.28
CA ALA A 269 19.43 21.39 -23.93
C ALA A 269 18.75 20.08 -23.55
N GLU A 270 19.18 19.48 -22.44
CA GLU A 270 18.52 18.32 -21.85
C GLU A 270 17.03 18.59 -21.59
N PRO A 271 16.14 17.63 -21.89
CA PRO A 271 14.73 17.77 -21.59
C PRO A 271 14.49 17.85 -20.08
N LEU A 272 13.34 18.42 -19.70
CA LEU A 272 12.91 18.44 -18.32
C LEU A 272 12.82 17.02 -17.75
N ARG A 273 13.44 16.79 -16.61
CA ARG A 273 13.45 15.51 -15.88
C ARG A 273 13.10 15.72 -14.42
N VAL A 274 12.45 14.74 -13.82
CA VAL A 274 12.24 14.67 -12.37
C VAL A 274 13.06 13.53 -11.78
N VAL A 275 13.77 13.83 -10.69
CA VAL A 275 14.41 12.82 -9.85
C VAL A 275 13.83 12.96 -8.46
N GLU A 276 13.23 11.89 -7.94
CA GLU A 276 12.69 11.84 -6.59
C GLU A 276 13.76 11.36 -5.60
N VAL A 277 14.03 12.17 -4.58
CA VAL A 277 14.89 11.79 -3.46
C VAL A 277 14.07 11.76 -2.19
N THR A 278 14.00 10.60 -1.54
CA THR A 278 13.22 10.43 -0.31
C THR A 278 14.04 10.94 0.89
N ARG A 279 13.63 12.04 1.49
CA ARG A 279 14.25 12.64 2.69
C ARG A 279 13.69 11.97 3.94
N VAL A 280 14.58 11.41 4.77
CA VAL A 280 14.23 10.84 6.09
C VAL A 280 13.85 11.93 7.10
N PRO A 281 13.19 11.61 8.23
CA PRO A 281 12.93 12.57 9.29
C PRO A 281 14.22 13.27 9.77
N THR A 282 14.17 14.59 9.98
CA THR A 282 15.33 15.40 10.38
C THR A 282 15.26 15.87 11.82
N ASP A 283 14.07 15.86 12.42
CA ASP A 283 13.77 16.45 13.73
C ASP A 283 14.56 15.80 14.89
N LEU A 284 14.89 14.50 14.81
CA LEU A 284 15.69 13.82 15.82
C LEU A 284 17.11 14.37 15.90
N LEU A 285 17.80 14.45 14.76
CA LEU A 285 19.18 14.95 14.72
C LEU A 285 19.26 16.47 14.84
N GLU A 286 18.27 17.22 14.34
CA GLU A 286 18.16 18.66 14.60
C GLU A 286 18.09 18.96 16.10
N ARG A 287 17.29 18.19 16.85
CA ARG A 287 17.15 18.36 18.31
C ARG A 287 18.33 17.83 19.11
N ALA A 288 18.94 16.73 18.68
CA ALA A 288 20.14 16.18 19.32
C ALA A 288 21.38 17.06 19.08
N GLY A 289 21.48 17.67 17.90
CA GLY A 289 22.58 18.55 17.50
C GLY A 289 23.94 17.88 17.63
N VAL A 290 24.95 18.67 18.02
CA VAL A 290 26.34 18.19 18.23
C VAL A 290 26.45 17.17 19.35
N ALA A 291 25.51 17.15 20.31
CA ALA A 291 25.53 16.17 21.39
C ALA A 291 25.40 14.75 20.85
N SER A 292 24.75 14.58 19.69
CA SER A 292 24.60 13.30 18.99
C SER A 292 25.93 12.54 18.89
N ALA A 293 27.07 13.23 18.74
CA ALA A 293 28.40 12.62 18.60
C ALA A 293 28.76 11.60 19.70
N ARG A 294 28.09 11.66 20.86
CA ARG A 294 28.30 10.77 22.01
C ARG A 294 27.34 9.57 22.03
N GLN A 295 26.43 9.46 21.07
CA GLN A 295 25.48 8.38 20.93
C GLN A 295 25.77 7.57 19.66
N ASP A 296 25.50 6.27 19.77
CA ASP A 296 25.37 5.40 18.62
C ASP A 296 24.26 5.93 17.70
N LEU A 297 24.56 5.96 16.40
CA LEU A 297 23.63 6.36 15.36
C LEU A 297 23.49 5.23 14.35
N VAL A 298 22.26 4.79 14.14
CA VAL A 298 21.88 3.83 13.10
C VAL A 298 20.93 4.51 12.13
N ILE A 299 21.24 4.47 10.84
CA ILE A 299 20.34 4.92 9.77
C ILE A 299 19.90 3.68 9.00
N LEU A 300 18.60 3.41 9.01
CA LEU A 300 17.97 2.28 8.34
C LEU A 300 17.16 2.81 7.17
N LEU A 301 17.52 2.37 5.96
CA LEU A 301 16.90 2.85 4.73
C LEU A 301 16.32 1.66 3.98
N THR A 302 15.03 1.69 3.70
CA THR A 302 14.31 0.58 3.05
C THR A 302 13.68 1.03 1.74
N ARG A 303 13.99 0.33 0.65
CA ARG A 303 13.35 0.57 -0.66
C ARG A 303 11.89 0.12 -0.62
N GLU A 304 10.97 1.01 -0.98
CA GLU A 304 9.55 0.67 -1.08
C GLU A 304 9.31 -0.16 -2.35
N ARG A 305 8.75 -1.37 -2.19
CA ARG A 305 8.58 -2.34 -3.27
C ARG A 305 7.23 -3.05 -3.19
N ASN A 306 6.76 -3.51 -4.33
CA ASN A 306 5.64 -4.45 -4.40
C ASN A 306 6.17 -5.89 -4.47
N THR A 307 5.35 -6.86 -4.07
CA THR A 307 5.60 -8.26 -4.46
C THR A 307 5.13 -8.40 -5.90
N PRO A 308 6.02 -8.65 -6.88
CA PRO A 308 5.60 -8.76 -8.26
C PRO A 308 4.82 -10.07 -8.42
N VAL A 309 3.53 -9.93 -8.67
CA VAL A 309 2.63 -11.01 -8.99
C VAL A 309 2.03 -10.66 -10.34
N PRO A 310 2.42 -11.36 -11.43
CA PRO A 310 1.90 -11.08 -12.76
C PRO A 310 0.37 -10.94 -12.76
N PRO A 311 -0.18 -9.95 -13.51
CA PRO A 311 0.52 -9.04 -14.41
C PRO A 311 1.17 -7.81 -13.71
N ARG A 312 1.01 -7.63 -12.39
CA ARG A 312 1.56 -6.50 -11.65
C ARG A 312 3.00 -6.79 -11.20
N ALA A 313 3.97 -6.40 -12.01
CA ALA A 313 5.40 -6.57 -11.74
C ALA A 313 6.16 -5.26 -11.43
N GLY A 314 5.47 -4.11 -11.41
CA GLY A 314 6.09 -2.80 -11.19
C GLY A 314 6.59 -2.59 -9.75
N ASN A 315 7.70 -1.87 -9.62
CA ASN A 315 8.26 -1.44 -8.33
C ASN A 315 7.84 0.00 -8.01
N VAL A 316 7.49 0.26 -6.75
CA VAL A 316 7.19 1.64 -6.29
C VAL A 316 8.44 2.52 -6.39
N GLU A 317 9.57 2.03 -5.91
CA GLU A 317 10.88 2.65 -6.10
C GLU A 317 11.76 1.72 -6.94
N SER A 318 12.22 2.18 -8.12
CA SER A 318 13.09 1.41 -9.01
C SER A 318 14.50 1.21 -8.43
N ALA A 319 14.96 2.16 -7.62
CA ALA A 319 16.18 2.09 -6.83
C ALA A 319 16.03 2.89 -5.53
N LEU A 320 16.87 2.59 -4.53
CA LEU A 320 16.92 3.36 -3.29
C LEU A 320 17.60 4.71 -3.53
N SER A 321 16.87 5.81 -3.35
CA SER A 321 17.44 7.17 -3.30
C SER A 321 16.97 7.89 -2.05
N ARG A 322 17.91 8.27 -1.18
CA ARG A 322 17.63 8.81 0.14
C ARG A 322 18.49 10.02 0.46
N SER A 323 17.95 10.93 1.27
CA SER A 323 18.75 12.00 1.86
C SER A 323 18.56 12.10 3.37
N PHE A 324 19.64 12.42 4.06
CA PHE A 324 19.67 12.68 5.50
C PHE A 324 20.67 13.80 5.80
N ALA A 325 20.65 14.33 7.02
CA ALA A 325 21.58 15.38 7.44
C ALA A 325 22.24 15.03 8.78
N LEU A 326 23.54 15.25 8.89
CA LEU A 326 24.34 15.02 10.08
C LEU A 326 24.72 16.34 10.76
N PRO A 327 24.48 16.50 12.08
CA PRO A 327 24.93 17.69 12.83
C PRO A 327 26.44 17.76 13.03
N THR A 328 27.14 16.63 12.91
CA THR A 328 28.57 16.46 13.22
C THR A 328 29.16 15.42 12.28
N PRO A 329 30.46 15.51 11.91
CA PRO A 329 31.13 14.47 11.15
C PRO A 329 31.08 13.12 11.88
N ARG A 330 30.98 12.03 11.11
CA ARG A 330 30.90 10.65 11.59
C ARG A 330 31.50 9.66 10.61
N THR A 331 31.97 8.54 11.15
CA THR A 331 32.36 7.36 10.38
C THR A 331 31.27 6.30 10.49
N PHE A 332 30.95 5.67 9.37
CA PHE A 332 29.92 4.63 9.25
C PHE A 332 30.47 3.33 8.67
N THR A 333 29.95 2.20 9.15
CA THR A 333 29.94 0.95 8.39
C THR A 333 28.61 0.78 7.66
N VAL A 334 28.63 0.02 6.56
CA VAL A 334 27.43 -0.29 5.76
C VAL A 334 27.16 -1.78 5.77
N GLY A 335 25.91 -2.14 5.96
CA GLY A 335 25.38 -3.48 5.76
C GLY A 335 23.96 -3.41 5.19
N GLY A 336 23.26 -4.54 5.18
CA GLY A 336 21.86 -4.58 4.79
C GLY A 336 21.50 -5.81 3.97
N VAL A 337 20.46 -5.66 3.15
CA VAL A 337 19.87 -6.75 2.35
C VAL A 337 19.71 -6.33 0.89
N ALA A 338 20.28 -7.12 0.01
CA ALA A 338 20.05 -7.06 -1.43
C ALA A 338 19.12 -8.21 -1.88
N ARG A 339 18.54 -8.12 -3.07
CA ARG A 339 17.80 -9.22 -3.71
C ARG A 339 18.08 -9.23 -5.21
N ILE A 340 17.94 -10.40 -5.83
CA ILE A 340 17.96 -10.48 -7.29
C ILE A 340 16.77 -9.72 -7.86
N ASN A 341 17.05 -8.83 -8.82
CA ASN A 341 16.03 -8.18 -9.63
C ASN A 341 15.71 -9.09 -10.84
N PRO A 342 14.54 -9.75 -10.87
CA PRO A 342 14.20 -10.73 -11.91
C PRO A 342 13.90 -10.09 -13.27
N ALA A 343 13.83 -8.75 -13.36
CA ALA A 343 13.68 -8.04 -14.63
C ALA A 343 15.03 -7.76 -15.31
N SER A 344 16.14 -8.10 -14.67
CA SER A 344 17.47 -7.92 -15.25
C SER A 344 17.71 -8.93 -16.37
N PRO A 345 18.50 -8.58 -17.41
CA PRO A 345 18.83 -9.53 -18.46
C PRO A 345 19.50 -10.79 -17.90
N THR A 346 19.12 -11.96 -18.44
CA THR A 346 19.63 -13.26 -18.02
C THR A 346 21.16 -13.36 -17.93
N PRO A 347 21.95 -12.85 -18.90
CA PRO A 347 23.41 -12.88 -18.81
C PRO A 347 23.97 -12.13 -17.59
N VAL A 348 23.30 -11.05 -17.14
CA VAL A 348 23.74 -10.27 -15.97
C VAL A 348 23.50 -11.08 -14.69
N ILE A 349 22.36 -11.76 -14.58
CA ILE A 349 22.04 -12.63 -13.45
C ILE A 349 22.98 -13.85 -13.43
N ASP A 350 23.21 -14.50 -14.57
CA ASP A 350 24.14 -15.64 -14.67
C ASP A 350 25.56 -15.25 -14.28
N SER A 351 26.06 -14.12 -14.81
CA SER A 351 27.38 -13.63 -14.45
C SER A 351 27.52 -13.38 -12.95
N LEU A 352 26.49 -12.84 -12.29
CA LEU A 352 26.48 -12.61 -10.85
C LEU A 352 26.50 -13.91 -10.04
N LEU A 353 25.72 -14.91 -10.47
CA LEU A 353 25.66 -16.22 -9.81
C LEU A 353 26.84 -17.14 -10.18
N GLY A 354 27.77 -16.65 -11.02
CA GLY A 354 28.98 -17.34 -11.45
C GLY A 354 28.77 -18.16 -12.72
N ALA A 355 28.58 -17.48 -13.85
CA ALA A 355 28.44 -18.02 -15.20
C ALA A 355 29.63 -18.92 -15.60
N SER A 356 29.43 -20.17 -16.02
CA SER A 356 28.72 -20.72 -17.19
C SER A 356 29.58 -20.71 -18.46
N THR A 357 29.74 -21.88 -19.08
CA THR A 357 30.36 -22.06 -20.41
C THR A 357 29.39 -21.76 -21.56
N VAL A 358 28.12 -21.49 -21.20
CA VAL A 358 27.01 -21.18 -22.09
C VAL A 358 26.40 -19.83 -21.70
N THR A 359 26.20 -18.94 -22.67
CA THR A 359 25.43 -17.71 -22.50
C THR A 359 24.00 -17.95 -22.92
N ALA A 360 23.04 -17.72 -22.01
CA ALA A 360 21.62 -17.88 -22.27
C ALA A 360 20.93 -16.52 -22.43
N THR A 361 20.01 -16.42 -23.38
CA THR A 361 19.19 -15.23 -23.66
C THR A 361 17.79 -15.64 -24.11
N GLU A 362 16.83 -14.72 -23.99
CA GLU A 362 15.43 -14.96 -24.35
C GLU A 362 14.80 -13.71 -24.94
N SER A 363 13.65 -13.88 -25.59
CA SER A 363 12.76 -12.76 -25.92
C SER A 363 12.21 -12.10 -24.66
N GLU A 364 11.50 -12.89 -23.86
CA GLU A 364 10.88 -12.49 -22.59
C GLU A 364 10.72 -13.72 -21.69
N HIS A 365 10.43 -13.47 -20.41
CA HIS A 365 10.03 -14.50 -19.45
C HIS A 365 8.92 -13.99 -18.53
N LEU A 366 8.27 -14.91 -17.85
CA LEU A 366 7.25 -14.60 -16.85
C LEU A 366 7.85 -13.74 -15.74
N ALA A 367 7.31 -12.53 -15.58
CA ALA A 367 7.85 -11.55 -14.65
C ALA A 367 7.74 -12.00 -13.18
N GLY A 368 8.69 -11.54 -12.35
CA GLY A 368 8.60 -11.65 -10.89
C GLY A 368 9.42 -12.78 -10.25
N ASP A 369 9.93 -13.72 -11.05
CA ASP A 369 10.78 -14.83 -10.58
C ASP A 369 11.98 -15.04 -11.49
N ALA A 370 13.19 -15.05 -10.93
CA ALA A 370 14.43 -15.24 -11.68
C ALA A 370 14.63 -16.70 -12.13
N ARG A 371 13.76 -17.64 -11.71
CA ARG A 371 13.78 -19.03 -12.15
C ARG A 371 13.02 -19.26 -13.45
N PHE A 372 12.29 -18.26 -13.95
CA PHE A 372 11.51 -18.38 -15.18
C PHE A 372 12.29 -18.01 -16.45
N ARG A 373 13.57 -17.70 -16.33
CA ARG A 373 14.45 -17.29 -17.42
C ARG A 373 15.08 -18.46 -18.19
N SER A 374 15.71 -18.20 -19.33
CA SER A 374 16.21 -19.24 -20.25
C SER A 374 17.21 -20.22 -19.63
N SER A 375 18.01 -19.81 -18.64
CA SER A 375 19.00 -20.69 -17.98
C SER A 375 18.36 -21.89 -17.29
N SER A 376 17.09 -21.79 -16.87
CA SER A 376 16.34 -22.92 -16.29
C SER A 376 15.88 -23.95 -17.32
N ALA A 377 16.14 -23.74 -18.62
CA ALA A 377 15.89 -24.76 -19.65
C ALA A 377 17.12 -25.64 -19.94
N ILE A 378 18.24 -25.42 -19.23
CA ILE A 378 19.51 -26.15 -19.42
C ILE A 378 20.23 -26.46 -18.09
N ASP A 379 19.57 -26.28 -16.93
CA ASP A 379 20.20 -26.44 -15.61
C ASP A 379 20.21 -27.89 -15.10
N GLY A 380 19.60 -28.81 -15.85
CA GLY A 380 19.53 -30.22 -15.53
C GLY A 380 18.52 -30.56 -14.44
N ASP A 381 17.65 -29.63 -14.03
CA ASP A 381 16.58 -29.84 -13.06
C ASP A 381 15.19 -29.79 -13.76
N PRO A 382 14.52 -30.94 -13.95
CA PRO A 382 13.21 -30.99 -14.60
C PRO A 382 12.07 -30.36 -13.77
N LEU A 383 12.35 -29.82 -12.58
CA LEU A 383 11.42 -29.05 -11.75
C LEU A 383 11.54 -27.54 -11.94
N THR A 384 12.56 -27.08 -12.68
CA THR A 384 12.66 -25.68 -13.10
C THR A 384 12.31 -25.57 -14.58
N ALA A 385 11.95 -24.36 -15.04
CA ALA A 385 11.62 -24.13 -16.44
C ALA A 385 11.71 -22.66 -16.81
N TRP A 386 12.19 -22.38 -18.02
CA TRP A 386 11.87 -21.12 -18.67
C TRP A 386 10.36 -21.05 -18.90
N ASN A 387 9.73 -19.92 -18.53
CA ASN A 387 8.32 -19.68 -18.70
C ASN A 387 8.10 -18.41 -19.51
N THR A 388 7.30 -18.48 -20.58
CA THR A 388 6.92 -17.31 -21.36
C THR A 388 6.03 -16.34 -20.56
N PRO A 389 5.82 -15.10 -21.00
CA PRO A 389 4.73 -14.27 -20.50
C PRO A 389 3.33 -14.88 -20.77
N PHE A 390 2.30 -14.32 -20.14
CA PHE A 390 0.87 -14.67 -20.39
C PHE A 390 0.38 -14.25 -21.80
N VAL A 391 0.99 -13.25 -22.42
CA VAL A 391 0.54 -12.69 -23.71
C VAL A 391 1.64 -12.82 -24.74
N GLY A 392 1.27 -13.16 -25.98
CA GLY A 392 2.22 -13.27 -27.09
C GLY A 392 3.14 -14.48 -26.97
N THR A 393 2.61 -15.63 -26.53
CA THR A 393 3.35 -16.90 -26.38
C THR A 393 3.95 -17.39 -27.71
N ASN A 394 3.25 -17.21 -28.83
CA ASN A 394 3.77 -17.50 -30.16
C ASN A 394 4.82 -16.45 -30.55
N GLY A 395 5.94 -16.90 -31.10
CA GLY A 395 7.10 -16.09 -31.46
C GLY A 395 8.11 -15.90 -30.33
N GLN A 396 7.81 -16.37 -29.11
CA GLN A 396 8.79 -16.36 -28.01
C GLN A 396 9.92 -17.33 -28.29
N TRP A 397 11.13 -16.96 -27.88
CA TRP A 397 12.33 -17.75 -28.14
C TRP A 397 13.30 -17.73 -26.97
N ILE A 398 14.11 -18.80 -26.90
CA ILE A 398 15.29 -18.92 -26.05
C ILE A 398 16.49 -19.26 -26.93
N GLU A 399 17.64 -18.66 -26.63
CA GLU A 399 18.88 -18.81 -27.39
C GLU A 399 20.08 -19.03 -26.46
N PHE A 400 20.93 -19.97 -26.85
CA PHE A 400 22.10 -20.40 -26.10
C PHE A 400 23.33 -20.33 -27.00
N HIS A 401 24.36 -19.64 -26.52
CA HIS A 401 25.67 -19.59 -27.16
C HIS A 401 26.68 -20.41 -26.34
N SER A 402 27.16 -21.51 -26.91
CA SER A 402 28.14 -22.39 -26.26
C SER A 402 29.58 -22.09 -26.73
N GLN A 403 30.53 -22.14 -25.79
CA GLN A 403 31.95 -22.12 -26.13
C GLN A 403 32.41 -23.40 -26.86
N LYS A 404 31.71 -24.53 -26.64
CA LYS A 404 31.97 -25.82 -27.29
C LYS A 404 31.07 -25.98 -28.51
N GLN A 405 31.57 -26.71 -29.51
CA GLN A 405 30.76 -27.01 -30.69
C GLN A 405 29.64 -28.00 -30.32
N LEU A 406 28.40 -27.61 -30.61
CA LEU A 406 27.22 -28.44 -30.47
C LEU A 406 27.12 -29.38 -31.68
N ARG A 407 26.74 -30.62 -31.45
CA ARG A 407 26.34 -31.57 -32.50
C ARG A 407 25.03 -32.25 -32.07
N LEU A 408 24.00 -32.13 -32.89
CA LEU A 408 22.64 -32.59 -32.57
C LEU A 408 22.09 -33.37 -33.75
N SER A 409 21.67 -34.61 -33.51
CA SER A 409 20.87 -35.42 -34.44
C SER A 409 19.40 -35.52 -34.01
N SER A 410 19.13 -35.24 -32.74
CA SER A 410 17.80 -35.23 -32.12
C SER A 410 17.78 -34.21 -30.97
N LEU A 411 16.59 -33.88 -30.47
CA LEU A 411 16.36 -33.02 -29.31
C LEU A 411 15.41 -33.71 -28.32
N ASP A 412 15.88 -33.96 -27.09
CA ASP A 412 15.12 -34.60 -26.01
C ASP A 412 14.55 -33.54 -25.05
N MET A 413 13.55 -32.81 -25.52
CA MET A 413 12.99 -31.66 -24.79
C MET A 413 12.03 -32.09 -23.69
N ARG A 414 12.09 -31.47 -22.50
CA ARG A 414 11.08 -31.58 -21.46
C ARG A 414 10.21 -30.33 -21.43
N VAL A 415 8.91 -30.55 -21.56
CA VAL A 415 7.88 -29.49 -21.62
C VAL A 415 7.00 -29.60 -20.38
N VAL A 416 6.67 -28.47 -19.74
CA VAL A 416 5.70 -28.43 -18.65
C VAL A 416 4.30 -28.70 -19.21
N ALA A 417 3.65 -29.74 -18.71
CA ALA A 417 2.35 -30.25 -19.18
C ALA A 417 1.51 -30.71 -17.98
N ASP A 418 1.14 -29.77 -17.12
CA ASP A 418 0.41 -30.00 -15.85
C ASP A 418 -1.10 -29.67 -15.93
N GLY A 419 -1.62 -29.45 -17.15
CA GLY A 419 -3.00 -29.01 -17.38
C GLY A 419 -3.27 -27.55 -16.98
N ARG A 420 -2.24 -26.79 -16.57
CA ARG A 420 -2.32 -25.36 -16.29
C ARG A 420 -1.52 -24.53 -17.29
N HIS A 421 -0.40 -25.05 -17.77
CA HIS A 421 0.40 -24.40 -18.80
C HIS A 421 -0.19 -24.61 -20.21
N SER A 422 0.08 -23.66 -21.11
CA SER A 422 -0.07 -23.92 -22.54
C SER A 422 1.07 -24.81 -23.01
N VAL A 423 0.83 -25.61 -24.05
CA VAL A 423 1.79 -26.61 -24.52
C VAL A 423 2.15 -26.36 -25.98
N PRO A 424 3.45 -26.26 -26.35
CA PRO A 424 3.86 -26.04 -27.73
C PRO A 424 3.42 -27.21 -28.62
N THR A 425 3.00 -26.90 -29.85
CA THR A 425 2.62 -27.88 -30.88
C THR A 425 3.53 -27.80 -32.10
N LYS A 426 4.11 -26.63 -32.37
CA LYS A 426 5.16 -26.42 -33.38
C LYS A 426 6.24 -25.50 -32.84
N VAL A 427 7.48 -25.83 -33.16
CA VAL A 427 8.65 -25.04 -32.81
C VAL A 427 9.62 -24.97 -33.99
N THR A 428 10.42 -23.91 -34.05
CA THR A 428 11.52 -23.79 -35.00
C THR A 428 12.84 -23.80 -34.24
N LEU A 429 13.69 -24.77 -34.57
CA LEU A 429 15.07 -24.85 -34.09
C LEU A 429 15.99 -24.13 -35.08
N SER A 430 16.87 -23.26 -34.58
CA SER A 430 17.95 -22.64 -35.35
C SER A 430 19.29 -23.06 -34.78
N VAL A 431 20.21 -23.53 -35.62
CA VAL A 431 21.62 -23.72 -35.24
C VAL A 431 22.51 -22.91 -36.17
N ASP A 432 23.21 -21.91 -35.62
CA ASP A 432 23.99 -20.90 -36.36
C ASP A 432 23.22 -20.34 -37.58
N GLY A 433 21.93 -20.06 -37.41
CA GLY A 433 21.05 -19.48 -38.43
C GLY A 433 20.36 -20.48 -39.37
N LYS A 434 20.73 -21.76 -39.33
CA LYS A 434 20.03 -22.81 -40.11
C LYS A 434 18.74 -23.21 -39.38
N LEU A 435 17.59 -22.88 -39.98
CA LEU A 435 16.26 -23.14 -39.42
C LEU A 435 15.75 -24.54 -39.75
N VAL A 436 15.13 -25.19 -38.76
CA VAL A 436 14.45 -26.49 -38.87
C VAL A 436 13.12 -26.39 -38.13
N PRO A 437 11.98 -26.33 -38.85
CA PRO A 437 10.66 -26.40 -38.23
C PRO A 437 10.38 -27.84 -37.77
N LEU A 438 9.80 -27.99 -36.59
CA LEU A 438 9.51 -29.27 -35.93
C LEU A 438 8.07 -29.25 -35.40
N SER A 439 7.33 -30.32 -35.69
CA SER A 439 6.00 -30.56 -35.10
C SER A 439 6.14 -31.48 -33.90
N LEU A 440 5.58 -31.08 -32.76
CA LEU A 440 5.62 -31.89 -31.56
C LEU A 440 4.51 -32.96 -31.61
N PRO A 441 4.75 -34.18 -31.10
CA PRO A 441 3.70 -35.17 -30.92
C PRO A 441 2.66 -34.68 -29.89
N PRO A 442 1.45 -35.27 -29.86
CA PRO A 442 0.45 -34.91 -28.85
C PRO A 442 0.95 -35.16 -27.42
N ILE A 443 1.15 -34.08 -26.66
CA ILE A 443 1.56 -34.13 -25.25
C ILE A 443 0.30 -34.15 -24.37
N LYS A 444 0.17 -35.14 -23.50
CA LYS A 444 -0.93 -35.24 -22.53
C LYS A 444 -0.61 -34.48 -21.26
N ASP A 445 -1.63 -33.88 -20.67
CA ASP A 445 -1.51 -33.24 -19.38
C ASP A 445 -1.39 -34.28 -18.25
N GLN A 446 -0.59 -33.93 -17.25
CA GLN A 446 -0.39 -34.69 -16.02
C GLN A 446 -1.04 -33.93 -14.85
N THR A 447 -1.35 -34.62 -13.76
CA THR A 447 -2.16 -34.06 -12.67
C THR A 447 -1.37 -33.31 -11.60
N SER A 448 -0.04 -33.49 -11.53
CA SER A 448 0.82 -32.78 -10.59
C SER A 448 1.20 -31.40 -11.14
N GLU A 449 1.17 -30.39 -10.29
CA GLU A 449 1.61 -29.04 -10.63
C GLU A 449 3.07 -29.05 -11.12
N ASN A 450 3.36 -28.29 -12.18
CA ASN A 450 4.67 -28.24 -12.85
C ASN A 450 5.19 -29.59 -13.37
N ALA A 451 4.33 -30.60 -13.55
CA ALA A 451 4.73 -31.87 -14.14
C ALA A 451 5.28 -31.67 -15.56
N THR A 452 6.37 -32.38 -15.89
CA THR A 452 7.02 -32.29 -17.20
C THR A 452 6.87 -33.58 -18.01
N SER A 453 6.69 -33.42 -19.32
CA SER A 453 6.62 -34.50 -20.30
C SER A 453 7.86 -34.47 -21.20
N LEU A 454 8.52 -35.62 -21.38
CA LEU A 454 9.65 -35.76 -22.30
C LEU A 454 9.14 -35.92 -23.73
N VAL A 455 9.77 -35.20 -24.66
CA VAL A 455 9.45 -35.16 -26.09
C VAL A 455 10.73 -35.40 -26.87
N HIS A 456 10.75 -36.48 -27.66
CA HIS A 456 11.83 -36.77 -28.58
C HIS A 456 11.53 -36.17 -29.95
N LEU A 457 12.44 -35.37 -30.48
CA LEU A 457 12.34 -34.75 -31.81
C LEU A 457 13.54 -35.14 -32.67
N ASP A 458 13.31 -35.89 -33.75
CA ASP A 458 14.34 -36.21 -34.73
C ASP A 458 14.66 -35.01 -35.62
N LEU A 459 15.95 -34.74 -35.86
CA LEU A 459 16.37 -33.72 -36.81
C LEU A 459 16.58 -34.34 -38.19
N PRO A 460 16.18 -33.67 -39.28
CA PRO A 460 16.31 -34.20 -40.65
C PRO A 460 17.77 -34.41 -41.09
N SER A 461 18.72 -33.77 -40.39
CA SER A 461 20.15 -33.93 -40.59
C SER A 461 20.89 -33.55 -39.31
N THR A 462 22.03 -34.16 -39.04
CA THR A 462 22.89 -33.73 -37.93
C THR A 462 23.27 -32.26 -38.09
N MET A 463 22.90 -31.44 -37.13
CA MET A 463 23.23 -30.02 -37.06
C MET A 463 24.50 -29.83 -36.25
N SER A 464 25.31 -28.85 -36.61
CA SER A 464 26.52 -28.49 -35.87
C SER A 464 26.69 -26.99 -35.86
N GLY A 465 27.04 -26.43 -34.70
CA GLY A 465 27.20 -24.98 -34.53
C GLY A 465 27.54 -24.61 -33.11
N ARG A 466 27.44 -23.32 -32.77
CA ARG A 466 27.66 -22.83 -31.39
C ARG A 466 26.47 -22.11 -30.80
N THR A 467 25.58 -21.61 -31.65
CA THR A 467 24.38 -20.88 -31.26
C THR A 467 23.18 -21.74 -31.57
N LEU A 468 22.38 -22.04 -30.56
CA LEU A 468 21.13 -22.78 -30.67
C LEU A 468 19.98 -21.89 -30.22
N ARG A 469 18.97 -21.71 -31.05
CA ARG A 469 17.73 -21.00 -30.69
C ARG A 469 16.52 -21.89 -30.90
N LEU A 470 15.63 -21.95 -29.92
CA LEU A 470 14.31 -22.56 -30.04
C LEU A 470 13.25 -21.44 -30.06
N THR A 471 12.40 -21.43 -31.08
CA THR A 471 11.26 -20.50 -31.20
C THR A 471 9.96 -21.27 -31.11
N ILE A 472 9.00 -20.78 -30.32
CA ILE A 472 7.65 -21.35 -30.22
C ILE A 472 6.80 -20.77 -31.35
N ASP A 473 6.34 -21.60 -32.28
CA ASP A 473 5.56 -21.13 -33.42
C ASP A 473 4.06 -21.21 -33.15
N GLU A 474 3.61 -22.32 -32.55
CA GLU A 474 2.20 -22.58 -32.23
C GLU A 474 2.08 -23.32 -30.89
N VAL A 475 0.97 -23.08 -30.18
CA VAL A 475 0.66 -23.70 -28.89
C VAL A 475 -0.78 -24.25 -28.85
N ARG A 476 -0.98 -25.31 -28.09
CA ARG A 476 -2.27 -25.66 -27.50
C ARG A 476 -2.48 -24.75 -26.28
N GLU A 477 -3.36 -23.76 -26.43
CA GLU A 477 -3.65 -22.80 -25.37
C GLU A 477 -4.39 -23.44 -24.20
N THR A 478 -3.89 -23.18 -23.00
CA THR A 478 -4.66 -23.26 -21.75
C THR A 478 -4.99 -21.84 -21.33
N LYS A 479 -6.20 -21.58 -20.84
CA LYS A 479 -6.64 -20.24 -20.45
C LYS A 479 -7.02 -20.19 -18.98
N THR A 480 -6.76 -19.05 -18.36
CA THR A 480 -7.24 -18.71 -17.02
C THR A 480 -8.00 -17.40 -17.04
N LYS A 481 -8.75 -17.10 -15.97
CA LYS A 481 -9.30 -15.76 -15.77
C LYS A 481 -8.26 -14.88 -15.11
N ASP A 482 -8.02 -13.70 -15.67
CA ASP A 482 -7.25 -12.65 -15.02
C ASP A 482 -7.93 -12.25 -13.71
N PHE A 483 -7.15 -12.20 -12.63
CA PHE A 483 -7.63 -11.82 -11.31
C PHE A 483 -8.13 -10.37 -11.26
N TYR A 484 -7.55 -9.48 -12.07
CA TYR A 484 -7.86 -8.05 -12.04
C TYR A 484 -9.10 -7.68 -12.87
N GLY A 485 -9.21 -8.21 -14.09
CA GLY A 485 -10.29 -7.85 -15.02
C GLY A 485 -11.30 -8.96 -15.30
N GLY A 486 -11.10 -10.18 -14.79
CA GLY A 486 -11.97 -11.34 -15.01
C GLY A 486 -11.96 -11.90 -16.44
N GLY A 487 -11.22 -11.27 -17.36
CA GLY A 487 -11.08 -11.68 -18.76
C GLY A 487 -10.20 -12.91 -18.91
N GLU A 488 -10.32 -13.62 -20.03
CA GLU A 488 -9.45 -14.77 -20.31
C GLU A 488 -8.03 -14.32 -20.65
N SER A 489 -7.03 -15.00 -20.11
CA SER A 489 -5.61 -14.86 -20.44
C SER A 489 -5.04 -16.23 -20.78
N VAL A 490 -4.21 -16.28 -21.83
CA VAL A 490 -3.50 -17.49 -22.22
C VAL A 490 -2.43 -17.78 -21.16
N MET A 491 -2.32 -19.03 -20.75
CA MET A 491 -1.33 -19.47 -19.77
C MET A 491 0.05 -19.60 -20.43
N PRO A 492 1.15 -19.30 -19.71
CA PRO A 492 2.51 -19.48 -20.20
C PRO A 492 2.81 -20.88 -20.77
N VAL A 493 3.81 -20.95 -21.65
CA VAL A 493 4.50 -22.19 -22.02
C VAL A 493 5.72 -22.33 -21.12
N GLY A 494 5.92 -23.53 -20.55
CA GLY A 494 7.11 -23.89 -19.79
C GLY A 494 8.01 -24.88 -20.53
N ILE A 495 9.28 -24.55 -20.74
CA ILE A 495 10.32 -25.47 -21.22
C ILE A 495 11.28 -25.74 -20.08
N ALA A 496 11.25 -26.97 -19.56
CA ALA A 496 12.05 -27.39 -18.42
C ALA A 496 13.46 -27.81 -18.82
N GLU A 497 13.61 -28.52 -19.93
CA GLU A 497 14.92 -28.92 -20.44
C GLU A 497 14.90 -28.94 -21.96
N LEU A 498 15.98 -28.47 -22.60
CA LEU A 498 16.14 -28.63 -24.05
C LEU A 498 16.71 -30.01 -24.44
N GLY A 499 17.35 -30.73 -23.53
CA GLY A 499 17.90 -32.06 -23.83
C GLY A 499 19.10 -32.07 -24.78
N ALA A 500 19.78 -30.93 -24.95
CA ALA A 500 21.03 -30.84 -25.68
C ALA A 500 22.21 -31.06 -24.71
N ALA A 501 22.72 -32.28 -24.62
CA ALA A 501 23.74 -32.67 -23.62
C ALA A 501 24.98 -31.75 -23.54
N SER A 502 25.35 -31.10 -24.65
CA SER A 502 26.48 -30.16 -24.70
C SER A 502 26.15 -28.74 -24.19
N LEU A 503 24.87 -28.45 -23.96
CA LEU A 503 24.36 -27.24 -23.31
C LEU A 503 24.05 -27.44 -21.84
N VAL A 504 23.94 -28.69 -21.36
CA VAL A 504 23.62 -28.99 -19.96
C VAL A 504 24.69 -28.38 -19.08
N GLU A 505 24.27 -27.41 -18.28
CA GLU A 505 25.06 -26.92 -17.18
C GLU A 505 24.58 -27.63 -15.93
N PRO A 506 25.45 -28.35 -15.20
CA PRO A 506 25.05 -28.92 -13.93
C PRO A 506 24.53 -27.80 -13.06
N SER A 507 23.29 -27.93 -12.56
CA SER A 507 22.73 -26.98 -11.60
C SER A 507 23.81 -26.63 -10.57
N LEU A 508 24.25 -25.37 -10.57
CA LEU A 508 25.27 -24.90 -9.63
C LEU A 508 24.79 -25.10 -8.18
N ALA A 509 23.50 -25.34 -7.94
CA ALA A 509 22.96 -25.67 -6.62
C ALA A 509 23.33 -27.10 -6.12
N SER A 510 23.90 -27.97 -6.97
CA SER A 510 24.08 -29.40 -6.67
C SER A 510 25.30 -29.75 -5.80
N THR A 511 26.37 -28.95 -5.78
CA THR A 511 27.57 -29.19 -4.94
C THR A 511 27.66 -28.19 -3.77
N ARG A 512 28.18 -28.62 -2.61
CA ARG A 512 28.21 -27.80 -1.38
C ARG A 512 28.99 -26.50 -1.54
N GLU A 513 30.09 -26.51 -2.29
CA GLU A 513 30.91 -25.33 -2.61
C GLU A 513 30.19 -24.35 -3.54
N ASN A 514 29.27 -24.85 -4.38
CA ASN A 514 28.49 -24.02 -5.30
C ASN A 514 27.12 -23.60 -4.73
N LYS A 515 26.80 -23.91 -3.46
CA LYS A 515 25.55 -23.42 -2.84
C LYS A 515 25.59 -21.96 -2.43
N MET A 516 26.76 -21.47 -2.01
CA MET A 516 26.96 -20.07 -1.64
C MET A 516 27.76 -19.34 -2.70
N PHE A 517 27.53 -18.03 -2.82
CA PHE A 517 28.36 -17.15 -3.62
C PHE A 517 28.65 -15.87 -2.82
N SER A 518 29.80 -15.28 -3.13
CA SER A 518 30.19 -13.96 -2.67
C SER A 518 30.69 -13.18 -3.86
N THR A 519 30.27 -11.92 -3.99
CA THR A 519 30.89 -11.03 -4.98
C THR A 519 32.22 -10.52 -4.43
N PRO A 520 33.18 -10.11 -5.30
CA PRO A 520 34.22 -9.18 -4.87
C PRO A 520 33.58 -7.87 -4.38
N CYS A 521 34.39 -6.99 -3.79
CA CYS A 521 33.97 -5.62 -3.50
C CYS A 521 33.61 -4.92 -4.80
N ARG A 522 32.38 -4.46 -4.90
CA ARG A 522 31.82 -3.74 -6.04
C ARG A 522 31.62 -2.27 -5.69
N ASP A 523 32.01 -1.39 -6.60
CA ASP A 523 31.90 0.06 -6.52
C ASP A 523 30.77 0.63 -7.39
N ASP A 524 30.05 -0.24 -8.11
CA ASP A 524 29.02 0.12 -9.09
C ASP A 524 27.58 -0.08 -8.60
N LEU A 525 27.38 -0.34 -7.31
CA LEU A 525 26.06 -0.63 -6.72
C LEU A 525 25.49 0.50 -5.87
N LEU A 526 26.34 1.24 -5.15
CA LEU A 526 25.94 2.20 -4.14
C LEU A 526 26.87 3.42 -4.19
N SER A 527 26.30 4.61 -4.06
CA SER A 527 27.06 5.85 -3.92
C SER A 527 26.51 6.71 -2.79
N ILE A 528 27.41 7.48 -2.16
CA ILE A 528 27.08 8.53 -1.20
C ILE A 528 27.72 9.83 -1.68
N ASP A 529 26.92 10.87 -1.88
CA ASP A 529 27.34 12.16 -2.43
C ASP A 529 28.08 12.03 -3.77
N GLY A 530 27.65 11.05 -4.60
CA GLY A 530 28.24 10.74 -5.89
C GLY A 530 29.56 9.94 -5.81
N LYS A 531 30.06 9.63 -4.61
CA LYS A 531 31.24 8.76 -4.43
C LYS A 531 30.82 7.31 -4.27
N PRO A 532 31.44 6.36 -4.99
CA PRO A 532 31.21 4.93 -4.80
C PRO A 532 31.41 4.46 -3.36
N VAL A 533 30.57 3.50 -2.95
CA VAL A 533 30.72 2.76 -1.69
C VAL A 533 30.95 1.30 -2.02
N ASN A 534 32.12 0.79 -1.65
CA ASN A 534 32.52 -0.58 -1.93
C ASN A 534 31.73 -1.56 -1.05
N ILE A 535 30.92 -2.41 -1.68
CA ILE A 535 30.14 -3.45 -0.99
C ILE A 535 30.31 -4.82 -1.65
N SER A 536 30.25 -5.87 -0.85
CA SER A 536 30.17 -7.27 -1.30
C SER A 536 28.81 -7.86 -0.95
N ILE A 537 28.30 -8.75 -1.81
CA ILE A 537 27.04 -9.46 -1.61
C ILE A 537 27.34 -10.93 -1.31
N LEU A 538 26.76 -11.44 -0.23
CA LEU A 538 26.92 -12.82 0.24
C LEU A 538 25.55 -13.49 0.41
N GLY A 539 25.40 -14.70 -0.13
CA GLY A 539 24.20 -15.50 0.10
C GLY A 539 24.22 -16.86 -0.58
N SER A 540 23.11 -17.60 -0.45
CA SER A 540 22.93 -18.85 -1.19
C SER A 540 22.32 -18.59 -2.57
N ARG A 541 22.66 -19.42 -3.56
CA ARG A 541 22.05 -19.34 -4.89
C ARG A 541 20.55 -19.64 -4.85
N SER A 542 20.09 -20.52 -3.96
CA SER A 542 18.65 -20.79 -3.81
C SER A 542 17.89 -19.58 -3.26
N ASP A 543 18.46 -18.88 -2.27
CA ASP A 543 17.86 -17.64 -1.77
C ASP A 543 17.87 -16.57 -2.87
N ALA A 544 18.96 -16.44 -3.62
CA ALA A 544 19.03 -15.49 -4.74
C ALA A 544 17.92 -15.73 -5.78
N LEU A 545 17.79 -16.97 -6.27
CA LEU A 545 16.82 -17.34 -7.30
C LEU A 545 15.37 -17.31 -6.79
N SER A 546 15.12 -17.66 -5.52
CA SER A 546 13.80 -17.53 -4.90
C SER A 546 13.47 -16.12 -4.40
N ARG A 547 14.36 -15.14 -4.67
CA ARG A 547 14.25 -13.75 -4.23
C ARG A 547 14.19 -13.59 -2.70
N GLY A 548 14.81 -14.52 -1.99
CA GLY A 548 15.27 -14.37 -0.63
C GLY A 548 16.29 -13.22 -0.50
N GLY A 549 16.48 -12.74 0.72
CA GLY A 549 17.44 -11.66 0.98
C GLY A 549 18.88 -12.17 0.95
N LEU A 550 19.75 -11.40 0.30
CA LEU A 550 21.19 -11.58 0.25
C LEU A 550 21.84 -10.54 1.14
N ARG A 551 22.90 -10.90 1.86
CA ARG A 551 23.55 -9.99 2.82
C ARG A 551 24.47 -9.02 2.09
N ILE A 552 24.35 -7.73 2.42
CA ILE A 552 25.30 -6.68 2.02
C ILE A 552 26.38 -6.58 3.10
N ILE A 553 27.64 -6.54 2.68
CA ILE A 553 28.82 -6.36 3.53
C ILE A 553 29.61 -5.16 3.00
N GLY A 554 29.74 -4.10 3.79
CA GLY A 554 30.63 -2.99 3.48
C GLY A 554 32.09 -3.43 3.51
N CYS A 555 32.85 -3.09 2.47
CA CYS A 555 34.27 -3.41 2.38
C CYS A 555 35.14 -2.40 3.14
N ASP A 556 34.66 -1.16 3.25
CA ASP A 556 35.40 -0.03 3.84
C ASP A 556 34.49 0.78 4.79
N GLU A 557 35.10 1.53 5.70
CA GLU A 557 34.40 2.56 6.48
C GLU A 557 34.18 3.83 5.66
N ILE A 558 33.10 4.55 5.96
CA ILE A 558 32.70 5.76 5.23
C ILE A 558 32.74 6.95 6.18
N SER A 559 33.61 7.92 5.88
CA SER A 559 33.67 9.19 6.62
C SER A 559 32.77 10.23 5.97
N LEU A 560 31.76 10.70 6.71
CA LEU A 560 30.83 11.75 6.29
C LEU A 560 31.02 12.99 7.16
N GLY A 561 30.99 14.16 6.53
CA GLY A 561 31.06 15.46 7.21
C GLY A 561 29.76 15.81 7.95
N ALA A 562 29.71 17.01 8.52
CA ALA A 562 28.43 17.59 8.89
C ALA A 562 27.72 18.13 7.64
N GLY A 563 26.39 18.13 7.65
CA GLY A 563 25.57 18.61 6.55
C GLY A 563 24.72 17.51 5.92
N ARG A 564 24.20 17.81 4.73
CA ARG A 564 23.29 16.93 4.00
C ARG A 564 24.07 15.93 3.16
N HIS A 565 23.64 14.68 3.18
CA HIS A 565 24.17 13.58 2.38
C HIS A 565 23.06 12.93 1.55
N THR A 566 23.41 12.42 0.37
CA THR A 566 22.50 11.67 -0.50
C THR A 566 23.05 10.28 -0.79
N VAL A 567 22.25 9.26 -0.52
CA VAL A 567 22.53 7.85 -0.80
C VAL A 567 21.76 7.46 -2.05
N ASN A 568 22.46 6.91 -3.05
CA ASN A 568 21.84 6.42 -4.28
C ASN A 568 22.34 5.01 -4.58
N ALA A 569 21.40 4.06 -4.66
CA ALA A 569 21.63 2.76 -5.25
C ALA A 569 21.42 2.82 -6.76
N VAL A 570 22.14 1.99 -7.51
CA VAL A 570 21.90 1.78 -8.94
C VAL A 570 20.65 0.92 -9.12
N ASN A 571 19.88 1.15 -10.19
CA ASN A 571 18.72 0.33 -10.52
C ASN A 571 19.14 -1.13 -10.74
N GLY A 572 18.53 -2.05 -9.98
CA GLY A 572 18.89 -3.47 -10.00
C GLY A 572 18.67 -4.14 -11.34
N ALA A 573 17.79 -3.63 -12.21
CA ALA A 573 17.61 -4.14 -13.56
C ALA A 573 18.90 -4.07 -14.41
N ALA A 574 19.81 -3.14 -14.10
CA ALA A 574 21.10 -3.01 -14.77
C ALA A 574 22.20 -3.86 -14.13
N THR A 575 22.09 -4.19 -12.84
CA THR A 575 23.18 -4.79 -12.04
C THR A 575 22.87 -6.19 -11.50
N ALA A 576 21.68 -6.71 -11.82
CA ALA A 576 21.02 -7.88 -11.22
C ALA A 576 20.61 -7.76 -9.75
N LEU A 577 20.95 -6.67 -9.05
CA LEU A 577 20.78 -6.55 -7.60
C LEU A 577 19.98 -5.30 -7.22
N ASP A 578 18.81 -5.51 -6.63
CA ASP A 578 18.12 -4.46 -5.89
C ASP A 578 18.71 -4.34 -4.49
N LEU A 579 19.12 -3.14 -4.06
CA LEU A 579 19.47 -2.86 -2.66
C LEU A 579 18.17 -2.49 -1.91
N ASP A 580 17.61 -3.46 -1.19
CA ASP A 580 16.30 -3.35 -0.56
C ASP A 580 16.36 -2.73 0.84
N ARG A 581 17.44 -2.99 1.58
CA ARG A 581 17.68 -2.38 2.88
C ARG A 581 19.15 -2.02 3.03
N LEU A 582 19.43 -0.82 3.53
CA LEU A 582 20.76 -0.38 3.92
C LEU A 582 20.77 -0.04 5.41
N ASP A 583 21.76 -0.58 6.11
CA ASP A 583 21.98 -0.39 7.53
C ASP A 583 23.31 0.37 7.68
N MET A 584 23.26 1.67 7.97
CA MET A 584 24.46 2.48 8.20
C MET A 584 24.67 2.69 9.71
N ARG A 585 25.85 2.31 10.24
CA ARG A 585 26.11 2.35 11.68
C ARG A 585 27.34 3.19 12.02
N SER A 586 27.14 4.16 12.91
CA SER A 586 28.21 4.93 13.54
C SER A 586 28.17 4.69 15.05
N LEU A 587 29.11 3.90 15.56
CA LEU A 587 29.18 3.50 16.97
C LEU A 587 30.29 4.29 17.68
N VAL A 588 30.05 4.72 18.92
CA VAL A 588 31.08 5.40 19.73
C VAL A 588 31.98 4.33 20.37
N SER A 589 33.31 4.45 20.18
CA SER A 589 34.35 3.42 20.38
C SER A 589 34.14 2.35 21.47
N GLY A 590 34.31 1.08 21.07
CA GLY A 590 34.36 -0.12 21.94
C GLY A 590 33.79 -1.38 21.27
N SER A 591 32.82 -1.22 20.38
CA SER A 591 32.21 -2.31 19.61
C SER A 591 32.65 -2.22 18.14
N SER A 592 33.46 -3.16 17.70
CA SER A 592 33.82 -3.31 16.28
C SER A 592 32.55 -3.49 15.46
N ALA A 593 32.23 -2.50 14.62
CA ALA A 593 31.06 -2.50 13.75
C ALA A 593 31.18 -3.48 12.57
N LEU A 594 32.33 -4.16 12.42
CA LEU A 594 32.62 -5.10 11.33
C LEU A 594 31.99 -6.49 11.52
N ALA A 595 31.47 -6.83 12.71
CA ALA A 595 31.13 -8.22 13.03
C ALA A 595 29.63 -8.59 13.07
N ALA A 596 28.69 -7.65 13.02
CA ALA A 596 27.28 -7.97 13.29
C ALA A 596 26.30 -7.47 12.21
N THR A 597 26.42 -7.98 10.99
CA THR A 597 25.28 -8.08 10.06
C THR A 597 24.63 -9.47 10.25
N PRO A 598 23.34 -9.55 10.68
CA PRO A 598 22.66 -10.83 10.85
C PRO A 598 22.61 -11.64 9.54
N SER A 599 22.69 -12.95 9.64
CA SER A 599 22.44 -13.89 8.54
C SER A 599 20.97 -13.84 8.10
N VAL A 600 20.72 -13.78 6.79
CA VAL A 600 19.38 -13.94 6.22
C VAL A 600 19.08 -15.43 6.06
N GLY A 601 17.94 -15.92 6.58
CA GLY A 601 17.41 -17.25 6.25
C GLY A 601 17.40 -18.31 7.36
N GLU A 602 18.07 -18.11 8.50
CA GLU A 602 17.85 -18.98 9.67
C GLU A 602 16.67 -18.45 10.49
N GLN A 603 15.71 -19.34 10.79
CA GLN A 603 14.77 -19.15 11.90
C GLN A 603 15.55 -18.57 13.07
N ALA A 604 15.12 -17.40 13.55
CA ALA A 604 15.61 -16.69 14.74
C ALA A 604 16.68 -17.50 15.47
N ARG A 605 17.96 -17.28 15.12
CA ARG A 605 19.07 -17.84 15.91
C ARG A 605 18.75 -17.54 17.36
N THR A 606 18.83 -18.58 18.17
CA THR A 606 18.74 -18.50 19.63
C THR A 606 19.53 -17.29 20.13
N ALA A 607 19.03 -16.64 21.18
CA ALA A 607 19.41 -15.34 21.72
C ALA A 607 20.88 -15.17 22.21
N GLY A 608 21.86 -15.79 21.53
CA GLY A 608 23.24 -15.96 21.98
C GLY A 608 24.33 -15.24 21.18
N ASP A 609 24.13 -14.90 19.89
CA ASP A 609 25.17 -14.19 19.11
C ASP A 609 24.81 -12.71 18.97
N ARG A 610 25.30 -11.93 19.94
CA ARG A 610 24.97 -10.52 20.17
C ARG A 610 26.12 -9.60 19.75
N LEU A 611 25.78 -8.41 19.24
CA LEU A 611 26.54 -7.20 19.59
C LEU A 611 26.57 -7.17 21.11
N ASP A 612 27.75 -7.18 21.73
CA ASP A 612 27.93 -7.03 23.17
C ASP A 612 27.34 -5.69 23.64
N GLY A 613 26.01 -5.65 23.75
CA GLY A 613 25.29 -4.70 24.56
C GLY A 613 25.56 -5.07 26.02
N PRO A 614 25.59 -4.08 26.93
CA PRO A 614 25.88 -4.33 28.34
C PRO A 614 25.01 -5.46 28.84
N THR A 615 25.67 -6.47 29.41
CA THR A 615 25.03 -7.58 30.11
C THR A 615 24.01 -6.97 31.06
N VAL A 616 22.73 -7.25 30.81
CA VAL A 616 21.61 -6.68 31.58
C VAL A 616 21.85 -7.05 33.05
N GLY A 617 22.31 -6.07 33.83
CA GLY A 617 22.35 -6.17 35.29
C GLY A 617 20.99 -6.63 35.78
N ALA A 618 20.97 -7.59 36.70
CA ALA A 618 19.80 -8.30 37.21
C ALA A 618 18.50 -7.48 37.10
N SER A 619 17.76 -7.66 36.00
CA SER A 619 16.58 -6.84 35.73
C SER A 619 15.55 -7.08 36.82
N ALA A 620 14.92 -6.00 37.26
CA ALA A 620 13.75 -6.09 38.12
C ALA A 620 12.75 -7.08 37.51
N ASN A 621 12.20 -7.97 38.34
CA ASN A 621 11.25 -9.00 37.91
C ASN A 621 9.82 -8.52 38.17
N THR A 622 8.91 -8.78 37.23
CA THR A 622 7.49 -8.48 37.38
C THR A 622 6.69 -9.77 37.58
N LYS A 623 5.86 -9.80 38.63
CA LYS A 623 4.90 -10.88 38.86
C LYS A 623 3.51 -10.30 39.07
N VAL A 624 2.56 -10.71 38.23
CA VAL A 624 1.15 -10.38 38.42
C VAL A 624 0.66 -11.08 39.69
N ILE A 625 0.20 -10.30 40.68
CA ILE A 625 -0.28 -10.83 41.95
C ILE A 625 -1.80 -10.98 41.98
N SER A 626 -2.52 -10.11 41.29
CA SER A 626 -3.96 -10.23 41.09
C SER A 626 -4.39 -9.40 39.89
N ARG A 627 -5.47 -9.82 39.23
CA ARG A 627 -6.00 -9.13 38.06
C ARG A 627 -7.52 -9.21 38.02
N GLY A 628 -8.15 -8.15 37.54
CA GLY A 628 -9.54 -8.10 37.14
C GLY A 628 -9.67 -7.82 35.65
N ARG A 629 -10.90 -7.56 35.18
CA ARG A 629 -11.14 -7.25 33.76
C ARG A 629 -10.61 -5.88 33.32
N TYR A 630 -10.47 -4.95 34.26
CA TYR A 630 -10.12 -3.55 34.00
C TYR A 630 -9.01 -3.04 34.95
N TRP A 631 -8.32 -3.94 35.65
CA TRP A 631 -7.22 -3.61 36.55
C TRP A 631 -6.27 -4.78 36.72
N GLU A 632 -5.02 -4.49 37.06
CA GLU A 632 -3.99 -5.47 37.35
C GLU A 632 -3.07 -4.95 38.45
N LYS A 633 -2.73 -5.81 39.42
CA LYS A 633 -1.73 -5.52 40.45
C LYS A 633 -0.49 -6.35 40.16
N VAL A 634 0.64 -5.67 40.06
CA VAL A 634 1.92 -6.26 39.66
C VAL A 634 2.94 -5.98 40.74
N ARG A 635 3.54 -7.03 41.28
CA ARG A 635 4.69 -6.91 42.18
C ARG A 635 5.96 -6.82 41.34
N VAL A 636 6.74 -5.78 41.60
CA VAL A 636 8.08 -5.60 41.06
C VAL A 636 9.06 -6.02 42.15
N THR A 637 10.04 -6.86 41.85
CA THR A 637 11.13 -7.27 42.75
C THR A 637 12.47 -7.06 42.08
N ASN A 638 13.56 -7.11 42.85
CA ASN A 638 14.93 -6.88 42.36
C ASN A 638 15.12 -5.51 41.67
N ALA A 639 14.33 -4.51 42.05
CA ALA A 639 14.59 -3.15 41.60
C ALA A 639 15.79 -2.56 42.35
N THR A 640 16.63 -1.78 41.68
CA THR A 640 17.69 -1.02 42.35
C THR A 640 17.12 0.31 42.83
N PRO A 641 17.16 0.61 44.15
CA PRO A 641 16.69 1.89 44.66
C PRO A 641 17.47 3.06 44.02
N ARG A 642 16.76 4.14 43.67
CA ARG A 642 17.28 5.35 43.02
C ARG A 642 17.73 5.19 41.57
N GLU A 643 17.67 3.99 40.99
CA GLU A 643 17.91 3.81 39.54
C GLU A 643 16.58 3.80 38.79
N PRO A 644 16.37 4.73 37.84
CA PRO A 644 15.10 4.84 37.15
C PRO A 644 14.84 3.63 36.23
N LEU A 645 13.57 3.22 36.15
CA LEU A 645 13.11 2.14 35.28
C LEU A 645 11.76 2.49 34.65
N TRP A 646 11.37 1.71 33.65
CA TRP A 646 10.05 1.79 33.03
C TRP A 646 9.19 0.60 33.43
N ILE A 647 7.93 0.84 33.77
CA ILE A 647 6.88 -0.17 33.79
C ILE A 647 6.10 -0.06 32.49
N VAL A 648 6.05 -1.17 31.76
CA VAL A 648 5.37 -1.29 30.47
C VAL A 648 4.16 -2.19 30.62
N LEU A 649 3.01 -1.71 30.14
CA LEU A 649 1.81 -2.51 29.89
C LEU A 649 1.68 -2.66 28.37
N GLY A 650 1.95 -3.86 27.88
CA GLY A 650 1.91 -4.27 26.47
C GLY A 650 0.52 -4.36 25.87
N GLN A 651 -0.30 -3.33 26.09
CA GLN A 651 -1.59 -3.08 25.46
C GLN A 651 -1.56 -1.69 24.83
N SER A 652 -2.41 -1.45 23.80
CA SER A 652 -2.47 -0.18 23.08
C SER A 652 -2.49 1.04 24.01
N GLN A 653 -1.63 2.01 23.71
CA GLN A 653 -1.50 3.23 24.49
C GLN A 653 -2.83 3.97 24.52
N SER A 654 -3.23 4.42 25.71
CA SER A 654 -4.46 5.17 25.89
C SER A 654 -4.39 6.03 27.14
N ALA A 655 -5.01 7.21 27.08
CA ALA A 655 -5.24 8.07 28.24
C ALA A 655 -6.16 7.41 29.31
N GLY A 656 -6.88 6.33 28.97
CA GLY A 656 -7.74 5.61 29.92
C GLY A 656 -6.99 4.75 30.94
N TRP A 657 -5.73 4.39 30.66
CA TRP A 657 -4.89 3.62 31.58
C TRP A 657 -4.16 4.53 32.56
N SER A 658 -4.20 4.18 33.85
CA SER A 658 -3.43 4.82 34.91
C SER A 658 -2.59 3.79 35.67
N ALA A 659 -1.43 4.20 36.16
CA ALA A 659 -0.59 3.41 37.05
C ALA A 659 -0.38 4.14 38.39
N SER A 660 -0.39 3.41 39.50
CA SER A 660 -0.10 3.95 40.83
C SER A 660 0.72 3.00 41.70
N ILE A 661 1.48 3.56 42.65
CA ILE A 661 2.17 2.83 43.72
C ILE A 661 1.59 3.34 45.04
N ASP A 662 1.10 2.43 45.88
CA ASP A 662 0.49 2.76 47.18
C ASP A 662 -0.61 3.85 47.12
N GLY A 663 -1.30 3.95 45.98
CA GLY A 663 -2.35 4.94 45.71
C GLY A 663 -1.87 6.23 45.05
N GLU A 664 -0.57 6.51 45.05
CA GLU A 664 0.03 7.67 44.38
C GLU A 664 0.20 7.44 42.89
N SER A 665 -0.23 8.40 42.08
CA SER A 665 -0.21 8.31 40.62
C SER A 665 1.21 8.41 40.06
N LEU A 666 1.52 7.58 39.06
CA LEU A 666 2.75 7.68 38.25
C LEU A 666 2.62 8.66 37.07
N GLY A 667 1.52 9.42 37.01
CA GLY A 667 1.24 10.34 35.92
C GLY A 667 0.65 9.66 34.67
N ALA A 668 0.64 10.41 33.57
CA ALA A 668 0.08 9.95 32.30
C ALA A 668 0.98 8.91 31.62
N SER A 669 0.35 7.91 31.02
CA SER A 669 1.03 6.90 30.19
C SER A 669 1.72 7.54 28.99
N LYS A 670 2.96 7.12 28.71
CA LYS A 670 3.72 7.47 27.50
C LYS A 670 3.70 6.32 26.50
N LEU A 671 3.74 6.65 25.21
CA LEU A 671 3.87 5.66 24.14
C LEU A 671 5.29 5.07 24.12
N VAL A 672 5.38 3.76 24.35
CA VAL A 672 6.63 2.99 24.35
C VAL A 672 6.46 1.72 23.52
N ASP A 673 7.54 1.11 23.06
CA ASP A 673 7.53 -0.17 22.32
C ASP A 673 6.59 -0.17 21.10
N GLY A 674 6.37 1.00 20.50
CA GLY A 674 5.55 1.19 19.30
C GLY A 674 4.05 1.29 19.50
N TYR A 675 3.52 0.68 20.55
CA TYR A 675 2.08 0.61 20.79
C TYR A 675 1.72 0.66 22.29
N ALA A 676 2.66 0.41 23.20
CA ALA A 676 2.38 0.09 24.59
C ALA A 676 2.25 1.33 25.48
N ASN A 677 1.65 1.12 26.65
CA ASN A 677 1.63 2.10 27.74
C ASN A 677 2.90 1.99 28.57
N GLY A 678 3.54 3.11 28.89
CA GLY A 678 4.77 3.16 29.69
C GLY A 678 4.74 4.24 30.76
N TRP A 679 5.24 3.90 31.96
CA TRP A 679 5.47 4.84 33.05
C TRP A 679 6.91 4.75 33.54
N ARG A 680 7.63 5.88 33.52
CA ARG A 680 8.96 6.01 34.11
C ARG A 680 8.82 6.25 35.60
N LEU A 681 9.55 5.50 36.42
CA LEU A 681 9.57 5.72 37.87
C LEU A 681 10.97 5.47 38.43
N THR A 682 11.26 6.09 39.58
CA THR A 682 12.51 5.89 40.32
C THR A 682 12.18 5.15 41.60
N PRO A 683 12.52 3.85 41.73
CA PRO A 683 12.18 3.05 42.90
C PRO A 683 12.81 3.60 44.17
N THR A 684 12.06 3.57 45.28
CA THR A 684 12.58 3.87 46.63
C THR A 684 12.97 2.60 47.39
N SER A 685 12.45 1.45 46.96
CA SER A 685 12.68 0.13 47.57
C SER A 685 12.99 -0.92 46.51
N LYS A 686 13.53 -2.07 46.95
CA LYS A 686 13.81 -3.22 46.08
C LYS A 686 12.55 -3.96 45.60
N SER A 687 11.41 -3.73 46.27
CA SER A 687 10.15 -4.41 45.99
C SER A 687 8.96 -3.51 46.30
N PHE A 688 8.05 -3.39 45.34
CA PHE A 688 6.84 -2.58 45.45
C PHE A 688 5.71 -3.16 44.59
N VAL A 689 4.48 -2.67 44.78
CA VAL A 689 3.32 -3.10 44.00
C VAL A 689 2.81 -1.95 43.16
N VAL A 690 2.73 -2.17 41.85
CA VAL A 690 2.12 -1.25 40.90
C VAL A 690 0.68 -1.69 40.63
N THR A 691 -0.26 -0.76 40.73
CA THR A 691 -1.66 -0.98 40.33
C THR A 691 -1.91 -0.29 38.99
N LEU A 692 -2.21 -1.08 37.97
CA LEU A 692 -2.65 -0.63 36.65
C LEU A 692 -4.17 -0.68 36.60
N LYS A 693 -4.83 0.38 36.14
CA LYS A 693 -6.30 0.45 36.12
C LYS A 693 -6.81 1.21 34.89
N TRP A 694 -7.82 0.65 34.24
CA TRP A 694 -8.62 1.29 33.21
C TRP A 694 -9.72 2.14 33.87
N GLN A 695 -9.52 3.46 33.89
CA GLN A 695 -10.37 4.40 34.59
C GLN A 695 -11.79 4.54 33.99
N PRO A 696 -11.99 4.53 32.65
CA PRO A 696 -13.32 4.71 32.06
C PRO A 696 -14.37 3.67 32.52
N GLN A 697 -13.95 2.47 32.93
CA GLN A 697 -14.88 1.44 33.40
C GLN A 697 -15.73 1.90 34.59
N GLY A 698 -15.19 2.75 35.47
CA GLY A 698 -15.94 3.25 36.63
C GLY A 698 -17.17 4.07 36.24
N VAL A 699 -17.08 4.85 35.15
CA VAL A 699 -18.19 5.64 34.61
C VAL A 699 -19.21 4.72 33.94
N VAL A 700 -18.75 3.77 33.12
CA VAL A 700 -19.61 2.79 32.45
C VAL A 700 -20.41 1.99 33.48
N ASN A 701 -19.79 1.55 34.57
CA ASN A 701 -20.49 0.80 35.62
C ASN A 701 -21.62 1.64 36.26
N LYS A 702 -21.36 2.92 36.57
CA LYS A 702 -22.40 3.83 37.10
C LYS A 702 -23.55 4.02 36.12
N ALA A 703 -23.23 4.21 34.82
CA ALA A 703 -24.22 4.37 33.77
C ALA A 703 -25.08 3.11 33.58
N LEU A 704 -24.47 1.92 33.59
CA LEU A 704 -25.21 0.65 33.49
C LEU A 704 -26.18 0.46 34.65
N VAL A 705 -25.77 0.80 35.89
CA VAL A 705 -26.67 0.77 37.05
C VAL A 705 -27.82 1.74 36.87
N LEU A 706 -27.53 2.98 36.44
CA LEU A 706 -28.58 3.98 36.21
C LEU A 706 -29.56 3.57 35.11
N SER A 707 -29.07 2.99 34.00
CA SER A 707 -29.91 2.46 32.93
C SER A 707 -30.78 1.30 33.41
N LEU A 708 -30.24 0.39 34.23
CA LEU A 708 -31.03 -0.69 34.82
C LEU A 708 -32.13 -0.12 35.72
N LEU A 709 -31.81 0.88 36.56
CA LEU A 709 -32.80 1.57 37.39
C LEU A 709 -33.88 2.28 36.55
N ALA A 710 -33.51 2.90 35.43
CA ALA A 710 -34.45 3.52 34.51
C ALA A 710 -35.39 2.51 33.84
N VAL A 711 -34.85 1.37 33.38
CA VAL A 711 -35.65 0.26 32.83
C VAL A 711 -36.62 -0.26 33.89
N LEU A 712 -36.15 -0.48 35.12
CA LEU A 712 -37.01 -0.90 36.23
C LEU A 712 -38.10 0.14 36.54
N ALA A 713 -37.78 1.44 36.51
CA ALA A 713 -38.76 2.51 36.68
C ALA A 713 -39.82 2.50 35.56
N CYS A 714 -39.43 2.34 34.29
CA CYS A 714 -40.35 2.20 33.17
C CYS A 714 -41.25 0.96 33.32
N LEU A 715 -40.68 -0.18 33.74
CA LEU A 715 -41.46 -1.40 34.01
C LEU A 715 -42.43 -1.22 35.17
N ILE A 716 -42.01 -0.57 36.25
CA ILE A 716 -42.88 -0.21 37.37
C ILE A 716 -44.01 0.70 36.88
N LEU A 717 -43.74 1.72 36.08
CA LEU A 717 -44.79 2.59 35.52
C LEU A 717 -45.74 1.84 34.58
N ALA A 718 -45.24 0.87 33.81
CA ALA A 718 -46.06 0.06 32.91
C ALA A 718 -46.96 -0.94 33.65
N ILE A 719 -46.46 -1.56 34.74
CA ILE A 719 -47.17 -2.59 35.51
C ILE A 719 -48.02 -1.95 36.62
N TRP A 720 -47.46 -0.96 37.31
CA TRP A 720 -48.09 -0.26 38.43
C TRP A 720 -48.87 0.94 37.89
N ASN A 721 -50.11 0.67 37.52
CA ASN A 721 -51.09 1.69 37.19
C ASN A 721 -51.94 2.01 38.44
N PRO A 722 -51.56 2.96 39.30
CA PRO A 722 -52.32 3.30 40.51
C PRO A 722 -53.73 3.84 40.19
N ARG A 723 -54.01 4.22 38.93
CA ARG A 723 -55.36 4.61 38.49
C ARG A 723 -56.29 3.41 38.28
N ARG A 724 -55.77 2.21 37.97
CA ARG A 724 -56.60 1.00 37.83
C ARG A 724 -57.06 0.40 39.15
N ARG A 725 -56.41 0.72 40.28
CA ARG A 725 -56.74 0.14 41.60
C ARG A 725 -57.63 1.03 42.48
N LYS A 726 -57.94 2.26 42.05
CA LYS A 726 -58.80 3.20 42.79
C LYS A 726 -60.14 3.50 42.11
N LEU A 727 -60.42 2.91 40.95
CA LEU A 727 -61.72 2.99 40.25
C LEU A 727 -62.50 1.67 40.40
N SER A 728 -62.54 1.14 41.62
CA SER A 728 -63.51 0.13 42.08
C SER A 728 -64.60 0.78 42.94
N SER A 729 -64.87 2.06 42.70
CA SER A 729 -65.88 2.86 43.39
C SER A 729 -66.52 3.73 42.32
N GLU A 730 -67.82 3.55 42.14
CA GLU A 730 -68.73 4.22 41.22
C GLU A 730 -68.32 5.65 40.82
N GLU A 731 -67.76 5.81 39.62
CA GLU A 731 -68.00 6.93 38.69
C GLU A 731 -67.32 6.59 37.36
N THR A 732 -68.11 6.55 36.28
CA THR A 732 -67.68 6.17 34.93
C THR A 732 -66.73 7.22 34.35
N VAL A 733 -65.42 6.98 34.50
CA VAL A 733 -64.40 7.61 33.65
C VAL A 733 -64.35 6.82 32.36
N ASP A 734 -64.83 7.46 31.29
CA ASP A 734 -64.74 7.04 29.90
C ASP A 734 -63.35 6.42 29.61
N ASP A 735 -63.33 5.10 29.43
CA ASP A 735 -62.18 4.35 28.96
C ASP A 735 -61.86 4.88 27.57
N GLY A 736 -60.86 5.77 27.49
CA GLY A 736 -60.36 6.29 26.23
C GLY A 736 -59.88 5.13 25.35
N GLU A 737 -60.78 4.60 24.53
CA GLU A 737 -60.44 3.71 23.43
C GLU A 737 -59.35 4.41 22.62
N ALA A 738 -58.24 3.72 22.38
CA ALA A 738 -57.26 4.15 21.40
C ALA A 738 -57.90 4.06 20.01
N LEU A 739 -58.70 5.06 19.65
CA LEU A 739 -59.32 5.18 18.35
C LEU A 739 -58.21 5.30 17.32
N LEU A 740 -58.03 4.26 16.52
CA LEU A 740 -57.29 4.32 15.26
C LEU A 740 -58.08 5.25 14.32
N VAL A 741 -57.82 6.55 14.41
CA VAL A 741 -58.47 7.53 13.53
C VAL A 741 -57.89 7.34 12.13
N ALA A 742 -58.70 6.78 11.24
CA ALA A 742 -58.31 6.65 9.85
C ALA A 742 -58.08 8.05 9.24
N PRO A 743 -56.96 8.29 8.53
CA PRO A 743 -56.54 9.64 8.10
C PRO A 743 -57.56 10.34 7.16
N TRP A 744 -58.47 9.58 6.56
CA TRP A 744 -59.59 10.07 5.73
C TRP A 744 -60.84 10.52 6.52
N ARG A 745 -60.87 10.38 7.84
CA ARG A 745 -61.97 10.86 8.71
C ARG A 745 -61.70 12.20 9.40
N SER A 746 -60.59 12.87 9.11
CA SER A 746 -60.32 14.21 9.62
C SER A 746 -61.33 15.22 9.03
N ALA A 747 -62.37 15.57 9.80
CA ALA A 747 -63.44 16.46 9.34
C ALA A 747 -63.17 17.95 9.66
N GLN A 748 -62.28 18.24 10.59
CA GLN A 748 -62.07 19.61 11.10
C GLN A 748 -60.82 20.26 10.47
N ARG A 749 -61.00 21.52 10.03
CA ARG A 749 -59.89 22.35 9.53
C ARG A 749 -59.00 22.78 10.71
N PRO A 750 -57.67 22.61 10.63
CA PRO A 750 -56.76 23.13 11.66
C PRO A 750 -56.82 24.67 11.70
N THR A 751 -56.55 25.26 12.87
CA THR A 751 -56.45 26.72 13.01
C THR A 751 -55.34 27.28 12.12
N ALA A 752 -55.46 28.54 11.69
CA ALA A 752 -54.49 29.18 10.79
C ALA A 752 -53.05 29.15 11.34
N LEU A 753 -52.89 29.28 12.66
CA LEU A 753 -51.60 29.23 13.34
C LEU A 753 -50.99 27.81 13.31
N ARG A 754 -51.81 26.77 13.51
CA ARG A 754 -51.38 25.36 13.38
C ARG A 754 -51.07 25.00 11.92
N ALA A 755 -51.91 25.40 10.97
CA ALA A 755 -51.66 25.18 9.55
C ALA A 755 -50.34 25.84 9.10
N SER A 756 -50.11 27.08 9.52
CA SER A 756 -48.85 27.79 9.25
C SER A 756 -47.66 27.08 9.88
N PHE A 757 -47.77 26.66 11.15
CA PHE A 757 -46.72 25.91 11.83
C PHE A 757 -46.40 24.58 11.12
N SER A 758 -47.40 23.79 10.73
CA SER A 758 -47.20 22.51 10.04
C SER A 758 -46.57 22.69 8.66
N VAL A 759 -47.07 23.65 7.86
CA VAL A 759 -46.52 23.95 6.53
C VAL A 759 -45.08 24.44 6.63
N VAL A 760 -44.78 25.38 7.53
CA VAL A 760 -43.42 25.91 7.72
C VAL A 760 -42.48 24.85 8.27
N SER A 761 -42.93 24.04 9.24
CA SER A 761 -42.10 22.96 9.82
C SER A 761 -41.77 21.91 8.77
N VAL A 762 -42.75 21.45 7.97
CA VAL A 762 -42.53 20.47 6.90
C VAL A 762 -41.67 21.06 5.77
N LEU A 763 -41.88 22.33 5.41
CA LEU A 763 -41.03 23.01 4.43
C LEU A 763 -39.57 23.07 4.89
N LEU A 764 -39.33 23.50 6.13
CA LEU A 764 -37.98 23.66 6.68
C LEU A 764 -37.29 22.30 6.89
N ILE A 765 -37.96 21.36 7.57
CA ILE A 765 -37.41 20.02 7.84
C ILE A 765 -37.20 19.27 6.53
N GLY A 766 -38.20 19.28 5.64
CA GLY A 766 -38.11 18.63 4.34
C GLY A 766 -37.03 19.24 3.44
N SER A 767 -36.90 20.56 3.40
CA SER A 767 -35.85 21.22 2.60
C SER A 767 -34.45 20.95 3.13
N LEU A 768 -34.30 20.95 4.46
CA LEU A 768 -33.02 20.69 5.13
C LEU A 768 -32.55 19.25 4.92
N VAL A 769 -33.46 18.27 5.03
CA VAL A 769 -33.12 16.85 5.03
C VAL A 769 -33.13 16.25 3.62
N ALA A 770 -34.07 16.66 2.76
CA ALA A 770 -34.31 16.04 1.46
C ALA A 770 -34.14 16.99 0.26
N GLY A 771 -33.78 18.25 0.52
CA GLY A 771 -33.59 19.30 -0.50
C GLY A 771 -34.88 20.09 -0.80
N PRO A 772 -34.74 21.28 -1.42
CA PRO A 772 -35.81 22.25 -1.53
C PRO A 772 -37.01 21.75 -2.33
N LEU A 773 -36.79 20.93 -3.37
CA LEU A 773 -37.87 20.38 -4.18
C LEU A 773 -38.80 19.47 -3.35
N VAL A 774 -38.24 18.59 -2.51
CA VAL A 774 -39.02 17.69 -1.65
C VAL A 774 -39.72 18.45 -0.53
N GLY A 775 -39.03 19.42 0.07
CA GLY A 775 -39.63 20.29 1.10
C GLY A 775 -40.82 21.09 0.57
N ILE A 776 -40.69 21.72 -0.60
CA ILE A 776 -41.75 22.51 -1.23
C ILE A 776 -42.94 21.61 -1.60
N THR A 777 -42.71 20.46 -2.22
CA THR A 777 -43.82 19.55 -2.59
C THR A 777 -44.55 19.02 -1.37
N ALA A 778 -43.84 18.56 -0.34
CA ALA A 778 -44.46 18.08 0.89
C ALA A 778 -45.24 19.20 1.61
N ALA A 779 -44.68 20.41 1.71
CA ALA A 779 -45.34 21.55 2.32
C ALA A 779 -46.61 21.97 1.55
N LEU A 780 -46.60 21.90 0.22
CA LEU A 780 -47.78 22.18 -0.61
C LEU A 780 -48.89 21.15 -0.39
N PHE A 781 -48.54 19.87 -0.29
CA PHE A 781 -49.50 18.81 0.03
C PHE A 781 -50.07 18.96 1.45
N VAL A 782 -49.25 19.36 2.42
CA VAL A 782 -49.69 19.70 3.79
C VAL A 782 -50.62 20.91 3.78
N LEU A 783 -50.29 21.96 3.02
CA LEU A 783 -51.14 23.14 2.87
C LEU A 783 -52.51 22.76 2.27
N VAL A 784 -52.52 21.95 1.21
CA VAL A 784 -53.74 21.45 0.59
C VAL A 784 -54.55 20.59 1.57
N ALA A 785 -53.89 19.73 2.36
CA ALA A 785 -54.55 18.93 3.40
C ALA A 785 -55.13 19.81 4.53
N CYS A 786 -54.48 20.93 4.89
CA CYS A 786 -55.02 21.89 5.85
C CYS A 786 -56.23 22.67 5.29
N LEU A 787 -56.20 23.04 4.00
CA LEU A 787 -57.30 23.75 3.35
C LEU A 787 -58.51 22.84 3.15
N TRP A 788 -58.28 21.59 2.71
CA TRP A 788 -59.30 20.57 2.42
C TRP A 788 -59.00 19.28 3.21
N PRO A 789 -59.55 19.14 4.44
CA PRO A 789 -59.23 18.04 5.36
C PRO A 789 -59.31 16.61 4.80
N PRO A 790 -60.27 16.25 3.91
CA PRO A 790 -60.31 14.93 3.29
C PRO A 790 -59.06 14.58 2.47
N LEU A 791 -58.34 15.59 1.95
CA LEU A 791 -57.11 15.40 1.17
C LEU A 791 -55.89 15.04 2.02
N ARG A 792 -56.02 14.99 3.35
CA ARG A 792 -54.98 14.43 4.22
C ARG A 792 -54.64 12.98 3.85
N ALA A 793 -55.58 12.23 3.29
CA ALA A 793 -55.32 10.91 2.74
C ALA A 793 -54.18 10.90 1.70
N LEU A 794 -54.00 11.98 0.94
CA LEU A 794 -52.88 12.10 0.00
C LEU A 794 -51.53 12.18 0.72
N VAL A 795 -51.45 12.90 1.85
CA VAL A 795 -50.24 12.99 2.68
C VAL A 795 -49.94 11.65 3.35
N ALA A 796 -50.96 10.97 3.88
CA ALA A 796 -50.82 9.68 4.56
C ALA A 796 -50.47 8.52 3.60
N LEU A 797 -50.95 8.54 2.35
CA LEU A 797 -50.66 7.52 1.32
C LEU A 797 -49.38 7.82 0.53
N ALA A 798 -48.91 9.08 0.53
CA ALA A 798 -47.72 9.49 -0.20
C ALA A 798 -46.45 8.68 0.14
N PRO A 799 -46.17 8.27 1.40
CA PRO A 799 -45.03 7.41 1.70
C PRO A 799 -45.07 6.09 0.94
N SER A 800 -46.21 5.39 1.01
CA SER A 800 -46.43 4.13 0.31
C SER A 800 -46.38 4.29 -1.21
N ALA A 801 -46.96 5.36 -1.75
CA ALA A 801 -46.93 5.67 -3.17
C ALA A 801 -45.50 5.96 -3.66
N CYS A 802 -44.71 6.71 -2.91
CA CYS A 802 -43.32 6.99 -3.22
C CYS A 802 -42.46 5.71 -3.21
N LEU A 803 -42.65 4.83 -2.22
CA LEU A 803 -41.95 3.54 -2.15
C LEU A 803 -42.38 2.58 -3.28
N ALA A 804 -43.67 2.55 -3.62
CA ALA A 804 -44.16 1.77 -4.76
C ALA A 804 -43.58 2.29 -6.09
N ALA A 805 -43.59 3.61 -6.30
CA ALA A 805 -42.99 4.24 -7.48
C ALA A 805 -41.47 3.96 -7.56
N ALA A 806 -40.77 3.98 -6.42
CA ALA A 806 -39.37 3.60 -6.32
C ALA A 806 -39.16 2.14 -6.76
N GLY A 807 -39.93 1.20 -6.20
CA GLY A 807 -39.86 -0.22 -6.56
C GLY A 807 -40.18 -0.48 -8.03
N ILE A 808 -41.23 0.14 -8.56
CA ILE A 808 -41.61 0.06 -9.99
C ILE A 808 -40.50 0.60 -10.88
N TYR A 809 -39.90 1.75 -10.53
CA TYR A 809 -38.79 2.31 -11.30
C TYR A 809 -37.58 1.38 -11.30
N ILE A 810 -37.23 0.80 -10.14
CA ILE A 810 -36.14 -0.18 -10.04
C ILE A 810 -36.43 -1.39 -10.91
N ALA A 811 -37.60 -2.01 -10.77
CA ALA A 811 -38.00 -3.18 -11.53
C ALA A 811 -38.03 -2.89 -13.04
N TRP A 812 -38.66 -1.78 -13.46
CA TRP A 812 -38.73 -1.36 -14.85
C TRP A 812 -37.34 -1.14 -15.44
N ARG A 813 -36.46 -0.42 -14.73
CA ARG A 813 -35.10 -0.16 -15.20
C ARG A 813 -34.25 -1.43 -15.22
N GLN A 814 -34.42 -2.31 -14.23
CA GLN A 814 -33.77 -3.62 -14.19
C GLN A 814 -34.19 -4.47 -15.41
N MET A 815 -35.49 -4.51 -15.74
CA MET A 815 -36.00 -5.25 -16.89
C MET A 815 -35.57 -4.66 -18.24
N ARG A 816 -35.57 -3.33 -18.37
CA ARG A 816 -35.24 -2.64 -19.64
C ARG A 816 -33.74 -2.64 -19.96
N VAL A 817 -32.91 -2.46 -18.94
CA VAL A 817 -31.48 -2.18 -19.10
C VAL A 817 -30.62 -3.36 -18.66
N GLY A 818 -31.15 -4.29 -17.86
CA GLY A 818 -30.38 -5.43 -17.36
C GLY A 818 -29.21 -4.98 -16.49
N VAL A 819 -29.46 -4.11 -15.50
CA VAL A 819 -28.39 -3.56 -14.64
C VAL A 819 -27.67 -4.74 -13.94
N PRO A 820 -26.35 -4.92 -14.13
CA PRO A 820 -25.62 -6.05 -13.56
C PRO A 820 -25.71 -6.07 -12.03
N PRO A 821 -25.86 -7.26 -11.39
CA PRO A 821 -25.90 -7.40 -9.93
C PRO A 821 -24.49 -7.30 -9.32
N THR A 822 -23.89 -6.12 -9.45
CA THR A 822 -22.55 -5.76 -9.00
C THR A 822 -22.62 -4.83 -7.79
N PHE A 823 -21.49 -4.49 -7.19
CA PHE A 823 -21.44 -3.54 -6.07
C PHE A 823 -22.02 -2.16 -6.47
N GLU A 824 -21.87 -1.79 -7.73
CA GLU A 824 -22.36 -0.55 -8.33
C GLU A 824 -23.84 -0.57 -8.66
N TRP A 825 -24.55 -1.70 -8.47
CA TRP A 825 -25.97 -1.84 -8.79
C TRP A 825 -26.84 -0.67 -8.27
N PRO A 826 -26.69 -0.18 -7.02
CA PRO A 826 -27.47 0.96 -6.52
C PRO A 826 -27.25 2.26 -7.31
N LEU A 827 -26.08 2.48 -7.92
CA LEU A 827 -25.79 3.65 -8.76
C LEU A 827 -26.64 3.64 -10.04
N GLY A 828 -27.07 2.45 -10.46
CA GLY A 828 -28.10 2.23 -11.46
C GLY A 828 -29.49 2.73 -11.05
N PHE A 829 -29.71 3.31 -9.87
CA PHE A 829 -31.04 3.76 -9.42
C PHE A 829 -31.02 5.08 -8.64
N THR A 830 -30.00 5.93 -8.82
CA THR A 830 -29.84 7.21 -8.09
C THR A 830 -31.09 8.10 -8.07
N ARG A 831 -31.91 8.09 -9.12
CA ARG A 831 -33.18 8.85 -9.17
C ARG A 831 -34.21 8.44 -8.10
N VAL A 832 -34.12 7.21 -7.59
CA VAL A 832 -35.00 6.68 -6.52
C VAL A 832 -34.73 7.36 -5.18
N HIS A 833 -33.54 7.92 -4.99
CA HIS A 833 -33.16 8.61 -3.76
C HIS A 833 -34.17 9.70 -3.38
N LEU A 834 -34.65 10.47 -4.37
CA LEU A 834 -35.65 11.51 -4.15
C LEU A 834 -37.00 10.93 -3.70
N LEU A 835 -37.41 9.78 -4.24
CA LEU A 835 -38.65 9.10 -3.85
C LEU A 835 -38.55 8.54 -2.42
N GLY A 836 -37.40 7.95 -2.06
CA GLY A 836 -37.15 7.46 -0.71
C GLY A 836 -37.22 8.56 0.35
N TRP A 837 -36.54 9.69 0.11
CA TRP A 837 -36.61 10.83 1.02
C TRP A 837 -37.99 11.49 1.04
N SER A 838 -38.68 11.58 -0.10
CA SER A 838 -40.06 12.06 -0.15
C SER A 838 -40.95 11.21 0.76
N ALA A 839 -40.80 9.89 0.76
CA ALA A 839 -41.58 9.02 1.62
C ALA A 839 -41.39 9.32 3.12
N VAL A 840 -40.14 9.55 3.55
CA VAL A 840 -39.82 9.91 4.94
C VAL A 840 -40.42 11.27 5.30
N VAL A 841 -40.25 12.28 4.44
CA VAL A 841 -40.78 13.63 4.67
C VAL A 841 -42.31 13.61 4.75
N PHE A 842 -42.99 12.87 3.88
CA PHE A 842 -44.45 12.74 3.92
C PHE A 842 -44.95 12.01 5.18
N LEU A 843 -44.20 11.01 5.68
CA LEU A 843 -44.53 10.31 6.93
C LEU A 843 -44.42 11.24 8.15
N VAL A 844 -43.35 12.04 8.20
CA VAL A 844 -43.17 13.08 9.23
C VAL A 844 -44.26 14.14 9.10
N ALA A 845 -44.59 14.56 7.88
CA ALA A 845 -45.65 15.54 7.62
C ALA A 845 -47.01 15.07 8.13
N ASP A 846 -47.39 13.80 7.91
CA ASP A 846 -48.63 13.24 8.46
C ASP A 846 -48.59 13.13 10.00
N SER A 847 -47.43 12.84 10.57
CA SER A 847 -47.24 12.83 12.04
C SER A 847 -47.41 14.23 12.65
N ILE A 848 -46.84 15.26 12.01
CA ILE A 848 -47.00 16.67 12.42
C ILE A 848 -48.46 17.11 12.29
N LEU A 849 -49.16 16.67 11.24
CA LEU A 849 -50.60 16.92 11.08
C LEU A 849 -51.47 16.14 12.09
N SER A 850 -50.98 15.00 12.61
CA SER A 850 -51.66 14.20 13.65
C SER A 850 -51.52 14.78 15.05
N TYR A 851 -50.40 15.46 15.32
CA TYR A 851 -50.06 15.94 16.65
C TYR A 851 -50.99 17.09 17.06
N GLY A 852 -51.97 16.77 17.91
CA GLY A 852 -52.94 17.75 18.44
C GLY A 852 -54.25 17.86 17.66
N ALA A 853 -54.68 16.81 16.95
CA ALA A 853 -56.08 16.70 16.58
C ALA A 853 -56.91 16.62 17.88
N ASP A 854 -57.70 17.66 18.14
CA ASP A 854 -58.62 17.67 19.28
C ASP A 854 -59.54 16.44 19.17
N LYS A 855 -59.85 15.80 20.31
CA LYS A 855 -60.79 14.66 20.34
C LYS A 855 -62.07 15.10 19.60
N PRO A 856 -62.65 14.26 18.73
CA PRO A 856 -63.98 14.57 18.21
C PRO A 856 -64.91 14.73 19.43
N ASP A 857 -65.62 15.84 19.51
CA ASP A 857 -66.73 15.97 20.46
C ASP A 857 -67.66 14.78 20.23
N SER A 858 -67.93 14.04 21.32
CA SER A 858 -68.76 12.83 21.39
C SER A 858 -70.17 13.05 20.87
#